data_AF-A0A2N9DY14-F1
#
_entry.id   AF-A0A2N9DY14-F1
#
_cell.length_a   1.000
_cell.length_b   1.000
_cell.length_c   1.000
_cell.angle_alpha   90.00
_cell.angle_beta   90.00
_cell.angle_gamma   90.00
#
_symmetry.space_group_name_H-M   'P 1'
#
loop_
_entity.id
_entity.type
_entity.pdbx_description
1 polymer ?
#
loop_
_entity_poly.entity_id
_entity_poly.type
_entity_poly.pdbx_seq_one_letter_code
_entity_poly.pdbx_strand_id
1 'polypeptide(L)'
;MKYLMHLFKWLMLLTLLVSAFGNSLLLLPGKSLAVQVEQQVLLDSQQLKVSARSVEQADQVHWVIDYEKRTTPNEQFKFKLKIPVATEMVEQPEFERQSDWLVEKEFTSSTKGTIELLTNREPLVVNLQLDQRVDQNTTVDILTDTDAGPYTLTLPQTSSTESEKESERIEQPINQPSQVPTASTSSQESANQTSQAMVQSESEIADGSSLKATQLVNGLPRILTVTRAISDPFHYTTHDQGTHATNGVDQHLGIGTTSELLKNYHYGLTESDSGIAQYNLDGSNLSFKDGYHEYGSAKSGRANLKKTVQPTTTANQFKVQLDVIGDAIQPMPKIDVVLVLDKSGSMKTTTSSGKTRWQDLKAAVNQFSAGMLTDDRDIQIGLAAFGSTEGSPRRPYGEIAAFDNKANQNKFAGFTNNKTTLMGHKLLTEDIQTSGTPTFLGVDAGIKLLTNADYGARADAYKVLITITDGEPTFSPSDTYAGNKTLDQSLGQLTPTFINGNSILKMTAQKDDLYSGNGTVVNNPLTVKFIEDRYKQQKNANLHRYGIGYHTGNTANTVVGALGPEGTYTVSAIATLVTALQNIIDKLIATIAAANVTDPLSEFVNYVPGSLKGVNLVLKDGKLTDGAGSAQQPTITSGKVVKMADLHLGADQSSRQGYRITYDVLLKEAYRDGKFYPANETTYLTNGNGANMYFAVPSIRSIAPKPYQITLKKENGFGAGLGGAEFKLSTKDGTPIETVTSDSNGAIKFTTNLQTGDYLITETKAPAGYELVQQQPWQLKIGAKQQVTLTDAAGQTEALTVGPNDDYWQITPKGQNGVIINQHKPFDLGILKRDALTQKVLAGAEFTLYDTEMKSLATLITDDNGQGQFKIDATTVYPLKAGQAYHIKETKAPNGYLESKAILKVVIGKDGQVTVTKDGQADTQVKLTEQSIQLTIDNTPVGGHLPATGGSGWRQYQYWAAGLMAIALILSGYYGYQKKRSIDKK
;
A
#
# COMPACT_ATOMS: atom_id res chain seq x y z
N MET A 1 -48.70 48.65 -2.60
CA MET A 1 -48.84 47.66 -3.70
C MET A 1 -48.56 48.33 -5.06
N LYS A 2 -48.22 47.54 -6.09
CA LYS A 2 -47.94 47.92 -7.51
C LYS A 2 -46.84 48.96 -7.82
N TYR A 3 -46.42 49.85 -6.91
CA TYR A 3 -45.32 50.80 -7.18
C TYR A 3 -43.93 50.41 -6.62
N LEU A 4 -43.82 49.34 -5.83
CA LEU A 4 -42.52 48.84 -5.34
C LEU A 4 -41.87 47.79 -6.28
N MET A 5 -42.53 47.46 -7.39
CA MET A 5 -42.17 46.30 -8.25
C MET A 5 -41.44 46.68 -9.55
N HIS A 6 -41.16 47.98 -9.75
CA HIS A 6 -40.37 48.48 -10.89
C HIS A 6 -38.96 48.94 -10.51
N LEU A 7 -38.71 49.33 -9.25
CA LEU A 7 -37.39 49.79 -8.81
C LEU A 7 -36.35 48.65 -8.80
N PHE A 8 -36.79 47.43 -8.48
CA PHE A 8 -35.95 46.23 -8.47
C PHE A 8 -35.58 45.68 -9.86
N LYS A 9 -36.17 46.20 -10.95
CA LYS A 9 -35.87 45.77 -12.33
C LYS A 9 -34.88 46.68 -13.08
N TRP A 10 -34.29 47.68 -12.41
CA TRP A 10 -33.31 48.59 -13.01
C TRP A 10 -31.90 48.51 -12.39
N LEU A 11 -31.70 47.73 -11.32
CA LEU A 11 -30.38 47.50 -10.70
C LEU A 11 -29.68 46.22 -11.22
N MET A 12 -30.25 45.54 -12.22
CA MET A 12 -29.74 44.28 -12.78
C MET A 12 -29.20 44.43 -14.22
N LEU A 13 -28.81 45.66 -14.61
CA LEU A 13 -28.36 45.95 -15.99
C LEU A 13 -27.22 46.99 -16.07
N LEU A 14 -26.32 47.05 -15.07
CA LEU A 14 -25.14 47.93 -15.16
C LEU A 14 -23.94 47.47 -14.29
N THR A 15 -23.17 46.49 -14.76
CA THR A 15 -21.68 46.36 -14.62
C THR A 15 -21.14 45.09 -15.29
N LEU A 16 -21.41 44.91 -16.60
CA LEU A 16 -20.76 43.86 -17.40
C LEU A 16 -19.63 44.50 -18.22
N LEU A 17 -18.49 44.82 -17.60
CA LEU A 17 -17.26 45.26 -18.28
C LEU A 17 -16.03 45.38 -17.33
N VAL A 18 -14.86 45.03 -17.88
CA VAL A 18 -13.47 45.28 -17.41
C VAL A 18 -13.04 44.74 -16.04
N SER A 19 -12.30 43.63 -16.12
CA SER A 19 -11.30 43.18 -15.14
C SER A 19 -10.08 44.10 -15.05
N ALA A 20 -9.77 44.65 -13.87
CA ALA A 20 -8.42 45.11 -13.49
C ALA A 20 -8.32 45.37 -11.97
N PHE A 21 -7.25 44.87 -11.32
CA PHE A 21 -6.65 45.29 -10.03
C PHE A 21 -7.55 45.79 -8.88
N GLY A 22 -7.54 45.06 -7.74
CA GLY A 22 -8.35 45.39 -6.56
C GLY A 22 -7.81 44.97 -5.19
N ASN A 23 -6.49 45.07 -4.94
CA ASN A 23 -5.94 44.92 -3.59
C ASN A 23 -6.26 46.17 -2.75
N SER A 24 -7.02 46.04 -1.66
CA SER A 24 -6.83 46.76 -0.37
C SER A 24 -7.94 46.40 0.62
N LEU A 25 -7.57 45.86 1.78
CA LEU A 25 -8.46 45.59 2.92
C LEU A 25 -8.15 46.60 4.04
N LEU A 26 -9.17 47.09 4.76
CA LEU A 26 -9.00 47.87 5.99
C LEU A 26 -8.98 46.93 7.21
N LEU A 27 -7.96 47.05 8.06
CA LEU A 27 -7.73 46.14 9.19
C LEU A 27 -8.15 46.74 10.54
N LEU A 28 -8.62 45.86 11.43
CA LEU A 28 -8.39 45.93 12.88
C LEU A 28 -7.86 44.57 13.37
N PRO A 29 -7.13 44.51 14.50
CA PRO A 29 -6.11 43.46 14.69
C PRO A 29 -6.58 42.20 15.43
N GLY A 30 -6.33 41.04 14.82
CA GLY A 30 -6.29 39.73 15.46
C GLY A 30 -5.35 38.80 14.68
N LYS A 31 -4.50 38.01 15.35
CA LYS A 31 -3.54 37.13 14.66
C LYS A 31 -4.21 35.86 14.13
N SER A 32 -4.61 35.87 12.86
CA SER A 32 -4.85 34.63 12.09
C SER A 32 -3.59 34.26 11.29
N LEU A 33 -3.06 33.04 11.44
CA LEU A 33 -2.22 32.46 10.39
C LEU A 33 -3.14 31.90 9.31
N ALA A 34 -2.91 32.29 8.06
CA ALA A 34 -3.60 31.69 6.93
C ALA A 34 -2.97 30.32 6.61
N VAL A 35 -3.74 29.25 6.74
CA VAL A 35 -3.35 27.91 6.29
C VAL A 35 -3.50 27.86 4.77
N GLN A 36 -2.40 27.70 4.04
CA GLN A 36 -2.51 27.37 2.62
C GLN A 36 -3.03 25.95 2.46
N VAL A 37 -4.28 25.83 2.02
CA VAL A 37 -4.86 24.57 1.56
C VAL A 37 -4.44 24.37 0.09
N GLU A 38 -3.65 23.33 -0.17
CA GLU A 38 -3.23 22.97 -1.52
C GLU A 38 -4.44 22.46 -2.34
N GLN A 39 -4.57 22.95 -3.57
CA GLN A 39 -5.71 22.64 -4.44
C GLN A 39 -5.41 21.39 -5.28
N GLN A 40 -5.97 20.25 -4.89
CA GLN A 40 -5.82 18.98 -5.59
C GLN A 40 -6.58 19.04 -6.93
N VAL A 41 -5.87 18.97 -8.06
CA VAL A 41 -6.52 18.76 -9.37
C VAL A 41 -6.94 17.29 -9.47
N LEU A 42 -8.22 17.04 -9.75
CA LEU A 42 -8.76 15.70 -9.98
C LEU A 42 -8.71 15.36 -11.48
N LEU A 43 -9.16 16.30 -12.31
CA LEU A 43 -9.20 16.18 -13.77
C LEU A 43 -8.82 17.52 -14.43
N ASP A 44 -8.12 17.49 -15.55
CA ASP A 44 -7.88 18.65 -16.42
C ASP A 44 -7.86 18.20 -17.90
N SER A 45 -9.04 17.79 -18.41
CA SER A 45 -9.23 17.30 -19.78
C SER A 45 -9.58 18.44 -20.75
N GLN A 46 -9.68 18.14 -22.05
CA GLN A 46 -10.07 19.15 -23.04
C GLN A 46 -11.48 19.73 -22.81
N GLN A 47 -12.38 18.96 -22.17
CA GLN A 47 -13.79 19.30 -21.99
C GLN A 47 -14.16 19.64 -20.53
N LEU A 48 -13.42 19.12 -19.54
CA LEU A 48 -13.71 19.30 -18.13
C LEU A 48 -12.44 19.43 -17.29
N LYS A 49 -12.38 20.44 -16.44
CA LYS A 49 -11.45 20.52 -15.31
C LYS A 49 -12.21 20.42 -14.00
N VAL A 50 -11.72 19.61 -13.06
CA VAL A 50 -12.27 19.48 -11.70
C VAL A 50 -11.12 19.49 -10.69
N SER A 51 -11.30 20.21 -9.58
CA SER A 51 -10.32 20.31 -8.51
C SER A 51 -11.00 20.40 -7.15
N ALA A 52 -10.35 19.89 -6.11
CA ALA A 52 -10.86 19.86 -4.74
C ALA A 52 -9.90 20.55 -3.76
N ARG A 53 -10.44 21.04 -2.64
CA ARG A 53 -9.72 21.50 -1.45
C ARG A 53 -10.45 21.03 -0.20
N SER A 54 -9.71 20.83 0.90
CA SER A 54 -10.25 20.35 2.18
C SER A 54 -9.88 21.28 3.33
N VAL A 55 -10.83 21.49 4.26
CA VAL A 55 -10.62 22.26 5.49
C VAL A 55 -11.12 21.42 6.66
N GLU A 56 -10.27 21.19 7.65
CA GLU A 56 -10.66 20.49 8.88
C GLU A 56 -11.46 21.43 9.79
N GLN A 57 -12.62 20.96 10.26
CA GLN A 57 -13.53 21.70 11.14
C GLN A 57 -13.95 20.81 12.32
N ALA A 58 -13.28 20.97 13.45
CA ALA A 58 -13.46 20.15 14.65
C ALA A 58 -13.33 18.63 14.39
N ASP A 59 -14.45 17.90 14.29
CA ASP A 59 -14.54 16.47 14.03
C ASP A 59 -14.87 16.12 12.57
N GLN A 60 -15.23 17.10 11.75
CA GLN A 60 -15.56 16.96 10.32
C GLN A 60 -14.48 17.52 9.39
N VAL A 61 -14.56 17.11 8.12
CA VAL A 61 -13.78 17.65 7.00
C VAL A 61 -14.75 18.27 6.01
N HIS A 62 -14.53 19.55 5.74
CA HIS A 62 -15.29 20.31 4.76
C HIS A 62 -14.55 20.34 3.42
N TRP A 63 -15.21 19.84 2.37
CA TRP A 63 -14.67 19.77 1.02
C TRP A 63 -15.32 20.81 0.11
N VAL A 64 -14.51 21.46 -0.73
CA VAL A 64 -14.99 22.29 -1.83
C VAL A 64 -14.42 21.76 -3.14
N ILE A 65 -15.30 21.51 -4.11
CA ILE A 65 -14.99 20.90 -5.41
C ILE A 65 -15.42 21.88 -6.51
N ASP A 66 -14.45 22.56 -7.12
CA ASP A 66 -14.68 23.49 -8.23
C ASP A 66 -14.56 22.74 -9.56
N TYR A 67 -15.49 22.99 -10.49
CA TYR A 67 -15.46 22.46 -11.85
C TYR A 67 -15.53 23.56 -12.93
N GLU A 68 -14.87 23.32 -14.06
CA GLU A 68 -14.87 24.17 -15.25
C GLU A 68 -15.19 23.33 -16.50
N LYS A 69 -16.39 23.55 -17.07
CA LYS A 69 -16.86 22.95 -18.33
C LYS A 69 -16.35 23.79 -19.51
N ARG A 70 -15.59 23.18 -20.40
CA ARG A 70 -14.92 23.86 -21.53
C ARG A 70 -15.76 23.72 -22.80
N THR A 71 -16.71 24.64 -22.98
CA THR A 71 -17.77 24.53 -23.99
C THR A 71 -17.60 25.51 -25.14
N THR A 72 -18.19 25.21 -26.31
CA THR A 72 -18.54 26.22 -27.32
C THR A 72 -19.92 26.84 -27.02
N PRO A 73 -20.30 27.98 -27.64
CA PRO A 73 -21.58 28.67 -27.34
C PRO A 73 -22.86 27.89 -27.66
N ASN A 74 -22.77 26.81 -28.44
CA ASN A 74 -23.92 26.01 -28.88
C ASN A 74 -24.12 24.72 -28.07
N GLU A 75 -23.22 24.41 -27.14
CA GLU A 75 -23.24 23.16 -26.37
C GLU A 75 -23.82 23.39 -24.96
N GLN A 76 -24.58 22.42 -24.46
CA GLN A 76 -25.10 22.40 -23.11
C GLN A 76 -24.69 21.10 -22.43
N PHE A 77 -24.22 21.20 -21.19
CA PHE A 77 -23.72 20.05 -20.43
C PHE A 77 -24.27 20.01 -19.01
N LYS A 78 -24.45 18.80 -18.46
CA LYS A 78 -24.66 18.54 -17.04
C LYS A 78 -23.45 17.83 -16.44
N PHE A 79 -22.74 18.51 -15.55
CA PHE A 79 -21.77 17.89 -14.66
C PHE A 79 -22.50 17.09 -13.58
N LYS A 80 -21.90 15.96 -13.23
CA LYS A 80 -22.36 15.06 -12.17
C LYS A 80 -21.19 14.62 -11.32
N LEU A 81 -21.39 14.60 -10.00
CA LEU A 81 -20.42 14.15 -9.02
C LEU A 81 -21.01 12.99 -8.21
N LYS A 82 -20.37 11.81 -8.28
CA LYS A 82 -20.73 10.67 -7.45
C LYS A 82 -20.10 10.81 -6.07
N ILE A 83 -20.88 10.61 -5.01
CA ILE A 83 -20.44 10.70 -3.61
C ILE A 83 -20.99 9.52 -2.78
N PRO A 84 -20.33 9.14 -1.68
CA PRO A 84 -20.86 8.15 -0.75
C PRO A 84 -22.25 8.53 -0.22
N VAL A 85 -23.11 7.52 -0.02
CA VAL A 85 -24.50 7.73 0.44
C VAL A 85 -24.55 8.46 1.80
N ALA A 86 -23.56 8.23 2.67
CA ALA A 86 -23.46 8.84 4.00
C ALA A 86 -22.93 10.30 4.01
N THR A 87 -22.51 10.87 2.88
CA THR A 87 -22.00 12.26 2.81
C THR A 87 -23.13 13.28 2.99
N GLU A 88 -22.91 14.26 3.87
CA GLU A 88 -23.85 15.35 4.18
C GLU A 88 -23.60 16.56 3.27
N MET A 89 -24.67 17.25 2.87
CA MET A 89 -24.63 18.31 1.85
C MET A 89 -24.76 19.70 2.44
N VAL A 90 -23.91 20.62 1.98
CA VAL A 90 -24.17 22.06 2.04
C VAL A 90 -25.30 22.40 1.04
N GLU A 91 -26.04 23.49 1.27
CA GLU A 91 -27.15 23.85 0.38
C GLU A 91 -26.64 24.27 -1.00
N GLN A 92 -27.16 23.63 -2.05
CA GLN A 92 -26.62 23.68 -3.41
C GLN A 92 -27.79 23.92 -4.41
N PRO A 93 -28.16 25.18 -4.69
CA PRO A 93 -29.39 25.50 -5.41
C PRO A 93 -29.41 25.01 -6.86
N GLU A 94 -28.25 24.88 -7.52
CA GLU A 94 -28.15 24.39 -8.91
C GLU A 94 -28.04 22.86 -9.04
N PHE A 95 -27.84 22.13 -7.93
CA PHE A 95 -27.72 20.67 -7.93
C PHE A 95 -28.91 19.96 -7.26
N GLU A 96 -29.17 18.72 -7.67
CA GLU A 96 -30.07 17.79 -7.00
C GLU A 96 -29.38 16.45 -6.75
N ARG A 97 -29.83 15.71 -5.72
CA ARG A 97 -29.28 14.39 -5.38
C ARG A 97 -30.14 13.28 -5.99
N GLN A 98 -29.56 12.54 -6.93
CA GLN A 98 -30.14 11.37 -7.56
C GLN A 98 -29.37 10.13 -7.09
N SER A 99 -29.88 9.41 -6.09
CA SER A 99 -29.17 8.30 -5.44
C SER A 99 -27.83 8.75 -4.82
N ASP A 100 -26.73 8.18 -5.31
CA ASP A 100 -25.33 8.40 -4.99
C ASP A 100 -24.67 9.46 -5.90
N TRP A 101 -25.44 10.11 -6.78
CA TRP A 101 -24.99 11.22 -7.62
C TRP A 101 -25.58 12.56 -7.18
N LEU A 102 -24.75 13.61 -7.26
CA LEU A 102 -25.19 15.00 -7.39
C LEU A 102 -25.21 15.37 -8.87
N VAL A 103 -26.28 16.00 -9.33
CA VAL A 103 -26.57 16.26 -10.75
C VAL A 103 -26.96 17.73 -10.93
N GLU A 104 -26.35 18.45 -11.88
CA GLU A 104 -26.83 19.80 -12.26
C GLU A 104 -28.30 19.71 -12.70
N LYS A 105 -29.17 20.55 -12.13
CA LYS A 105 -30.63 20.53 -12.39
C LYS A 105 -30.98 20.84 -13.84
N GLU A 106 -30.25 21.76 -14.47
CA GLU A 106 -30.48 22.21 -15.85
C GLU A 106 -29.29 21.93 -16.76
N PHE A 107 -29.54 21.81 -18.06
CA PHE A 107 -28.48 21.74 -19.07
C PHE A 107 -27.94 23.16 -19.34
N THR A 108 -26.88 23.54 -18.63
CA THR A 108 -26.35 24.91 -18.68
C THR A 108 -25.19 25.08 -19.66
N SER A 109 -25.09 26.28 -20.22
CA SER A 109 -23.87 26.81 -20.86
C SER A 109 -23.01 27.62 -19.88
N SER A 110 -23.28 27.53 -18.57
CA SER A 110 -22.37 28.04 -17.55
C SER A 110 -21.10 27.21 -17.59
N THR A 111 -19.95 27.86 -17.73
CA THR A 111 -18.67 27.17 -17.85
C THR A 111 -18.04 26.83 -16.49
N LYS A 112 -18.63 27.23 -15.35
CA LYS A 112 -18.06 26.99 -14.00
C LYS A 112 -19.13 26.77 -12.93
N GLY A 113 -18.78 26.04 -11.88
CA GLY A 113 -19.56 25.88 -10.66
C GLY A 113 -18.76 25.24 -9.52
N THR A 114 -19.36 25.13 -8.33
CA THR A 114 -18.70 24.70 -7.09
C THR A 114 -19.64 23.87 -6.21
N ILE A 115 -19.20 22.66 -5.83
CA ILE A 115 -19.93 21.74 -4.93
C ILE A 115 -19.26 21.74 -3.55
N GLU A 116 -20.05 21.82 -2.48
CA GLU A 116 -19.58 21.83 -1.08
C GLU A 116 -20.18 20.68 -0.25
N LEU A 117 -19.35 19.97 0.51
CA LEU A 117 -19.68 18.71 1.20
C LEU A 117 -19.07 18.64 2.60
N LEU A 118 -19.74 17.93 3.52
CA LEU A 118 -19.22 17.60 4.84
C LEU A 118 -19.08 16.08 5.00
N THR A 119 -17.94 15.64 5.55
CA THR A 119 -17.67 14.24 5.92
C THR A 119 -17.02 14.16 7.30
N ASN A 120 -16.96 12.95 7.87
CA ASN A 120 -16.05 12.64 8.96
C ASN A 120 -14.58 12.70 8.47
N ARG A 121 -13.61 12.49 9.37
CA ARG A 121 -12.15 12.43 9.09
C ARG A 121 -11.71 11.17 8.29
N GLU A 122 -12.38 10.88 7.19
CA GLU A 122 -12.06 9.79 6.25
C GLU A 122 -11.78 10.36 4.84
N PRO A 123 -10.92 9.72 4.01
CA PRO A 123 -10.68 10.17 2.64
C PRO A 123 -11.95 10.04 1.77
N LEU A 124 -12.42 11.16 1.21
CA LEU A 124 -13.59 11.17 0.34
C LEU A 124 -13.22 10.63 -1.05
N VAL A 125 -13.97 9.64 -1.53
CA VAL A 125 -13.82 9.09 -2.90
C VAL A 125 -15.00 9.53 -3.76
N VAL A 126 -14.73 10.06 -4.95
CA VAL A 126 -15.74 10.56 -5.90
C VAL A 126 -15.56 10.01 -7.31
N ASN A 127 -16.64 9.95 -8.09
CA ASN A 127 -16.57 9.78 -9.55
C ASN A 127 -17.12 11.02 -10.26
N LEU A 128 -16.67 11.25 -11.49
CA LEU A 128 -17.12 12.34 -12.34
C LEU A 128 -17.97 11.78 -13.49
N GLN A 129 -18.92 12.57 -13.99
CA GLN A 129 -19.64 12.32 -15.25
C GLN A 129 -19.99 13.68 -15.88
N LEU A 130 -20.01 13.75 -17.22
CA LEU A 130 -20.37 14.96 -17.94
C LEU A 130 -21.31 14.61 -19.09
N ASP A 131 -22.61 14.75 -18.88
CA ASP A 131 -23.60 14.54 -19.94
C ASP A 131 -23.54 15.71 -20.92
N GLN A 132 -23.33 15.42 -22.21
CA GLN A 132 -23.64 16.34 -23.30
C GLN A 132 -25.09 16.14 -23.77
N ARG A 133 -25.81 17.25 -23.96
CA ARG A 133 -27.10 17.23 -24.66
C ARG A 133 -26.87 17.21 -26.17
N VAL A 134 -27.34 16.16 -26.83
CA VAL A 134 -27.16 15.97 -28.29
C VAL A 134 -28.37 16.48 -29.08
N ASP A 135 -29.59 16.30 -28.55
CA ASP A 135 -30.82 16.85 -29.12
C ASP A 135 -31.85 17.23 -28.03
N GLN A 136 -33.16 17.21 -28.31
CA GLN A 136 -34.17 17.52 -27.30
C GLN A 136 -34.35 16.41 -26.25
N ASN A 137 -34.13 15.14 -26.63
CA ASN A 137 -34.35 13.95 -25.80
C ASN A 137 -33.08 13.10 -25.58
N THR A 138 -32.05 13.24 -26.41
CA THR A 138 -30.81 12.43 -26.33
C THR A 138 -29.72 13.12 -25.52
N THR A 139 -29.18 12.40 -24.53
CA THR A 139 -28.05 12.81 -23.68
C THR A 139 -26.99 11.71 -23.66
N VAL A 140 -25.70 12.06 -23.73
CA VAL A 140 -24.57 11.13 -23.81
C VAL A 140 -23.49 11.57 -22.84
N ASP A 141 -22.97 10.67 -22.00
CA ASP A 141 -21.76 10.95 -21.21
C ASP A 141 -20.54 11.02 -22.13
N ILE A 142 -19.76 12.09 -21.99
CA ILE A 142 -18.57 12.34 -22.81
C ILE A 142 -17.24 12.15 -22.05
N LEU A 143 -17.27 11.78 -20.77
CA LEU A 143 -16.06 11.35 -20.08
C LEU A 143 -15.72 9.89 -20.44
N THR A 144 -14.42 9.56 -20.47
CA THR A 144 -13.99 8.16 -20.51
C THR A 144 -14.09 7.53 -19.12
N ASP A 145 -14.13 6.19 -19.03
CA ASP A 145 -14.04 5.47 -17.75
C ASP A 145 -12.83 5.92 -16.90
N THR A 146 -11.75 6.37 -17.53
CA THR A 146 -10.55 6.93 -16.88
C THR A 146 -10.68 8.39 -16.42
N ASP A 147 -11.48 9.21 -17.11
CA ASP A 147 -11.79 10.59 -16.69
C ASP A 147 -12.93 10.64 -15.66
N ALA A 148 -13.72 9.56 -15.57
CA ALA A 148 -14.79 9.37 -14.60
C ALA A 148 -14.27 9.00 -13.20
N GLY A 149 -12.97 8.75 -13.02
CA GLY A 149 -12.36 8.36 -11.74
C GLY A 149 -12.47 6.84 -11.43
N PRO A 150 -12.48 6.42 -10.16
CA PRO A 150 -12.66 7.22 -8.95
C PRO A 150 -11.43 8.04 -8.56
N TYR A 151 -11.68 9.21 -7.97
CA TYR A 151 -10.67 10.09 -7.40
C TYR A 151 -10.77 10.09 -5.87
N THR A 152 -9.67 9.80 -5.19
CA THR A 152 -9.56 9.96 -3.74
C THR A 152 -9.07 11.37 -3.42
N LEU A 153 -9.86 12.12 -2.66
CA LEU A 153 -9.53 13.47 -2.23
C LEU A 153 -8.71 13.42 -0.94
N THR A 154 -7.65 14.21 -0.85
CA THR A 154 -6.69 14.16 0.27
C THR A 154 -7.16 14.96 1.48
N LEU A 155 -7.05 14.34 2.67
CA LEU A 155 -7.25 15.01 3.95
C LEU A 155 -6.22 16.14 4.16
N PRO A 156 -6.56 17.22 4.88
CA PRO A 156 -5.65 18.34 5.14
C PRO A 156 -4.36 17.88 5.84
N GLN A 157 -3.20 18.40 5.42
CA GLN A 157 -1.93 18.11 6.08
C GLN A 157 -1.63 19.11 7.21
N THR A 158 -1.46 18.62 8.43
CA THR A 158 -1.02 19.42 9.58
C THR A 158 0.50 19.64 9.52
N SER A 159 0.92 20.84 9.13
CA SER A 159 2.35 21.20 9.07
C SER A 159 2.96 21.36 10.46
N SER A 160 3.71 20.36 10.93
CA SER A 160 4.60 20.50 12.08
C SER A 160 5.98 20.96 11.62
N THR A 161 6.33 22.22 11.86
CA THR A 161 7.66 22.77 11.52
C THR A 161 8.40 23.23 12.77
N GLU A 162 9.48 22.54 13.08
CA GLU A 162 10.46 22.82 14.13
C GLU A 162 11.44 23.92 13.67
N SER A 163 11.73 24.94 14.51
CA SER A 163 12.87 25.86 14.29
C SER A 163 13.19 26.78 15.48
N GLU A 164 14.47 26.78 15.87
CA GLU A 164 15.20 27.71 16.74
C GLU A 164 16.60 27.86 16.13
N LYS A 165 17.35 28.98 16.15
CA LYS A 165 17.18 30.39 16.60
C LYS A 165 18.25 31.21 15.83
N GLU A 166 18.26 32.54 15.70
CA GLU A 166 17.26 33.61 15.77
C GLU A 166 18.02 34.94 15.49
N SER A 167 17.53 35.80 14.58
CA SER A 167 18.07 37.17 14.41
C SER A 167 17.12 38.11 13.65
N GLU A 168 16.72 39.17 14.34
CA GLU A 168 16.34 40.53 13.91
C GLU A 168 15.73 40.82 12.50
N ARG A 169 14.41 41.13 12.54
CA ARG A 169 13.84 42.48 12.28
C ARG A 169 13.27 42.88 10.89
N ILE A 170 11.93 42.74 10.77
CA ILE A 170 10.94 43.63 10.09
C ILE A 170 11.02 43.64 8.54
N GLU A 171 9.95 43.43 7.75
CA GLU A 171 8.62 44.09 7.76
C GLU A 171 7.40 43.16 7.41
N GLN A 172 6.26 43.69 6.92
CA GLN A 172 4.89 43.08 7.01
C GLN A 172 3.97 43.44 5.80
N PRO A 173 2.68 43.00 5.67
CA PRO A 173 1.95 41.75 6.04
C PRO A 173 0.93 41.26 4.93
N ILE A 174 -0.11 40.47 5.31
CA ILE A 174 -1.44 40.21 4.64
C ILE A 174 -1.55 39.07 3.58
N ASN A 175 -2.73 38.46 3.29
CA ASN A 175 -3.66 37.61 4.10
C ASN A 175 -4.73 36.90 3.18
N GLN A 176 -5.43 35.87 3.68
CA GLN A 176 -6.57 35.12 3.04
C GLN A 176 -7.93 35.49 3.73
N PRO A 177 -9.17 34.91 3.50
CA PRO A 177 -9.56 33.47 3.60
C PRO A 177 -10.85 33.01 2.79
N SER A 178 -11.80 32.24 3.39
CA SER A 178 -12.85 31.35 2.77
C SER A 178 -14.23 31.32 3.54
N GLN A 179 -15.13 30.33 3.24
CA GLN A 179 -16.38 29.84 3.96
C GLN A 179 -17.79 30.35 3.49
N VAL A 180 -18.97 29.64 3.44
CA VAL A 180 -19.55 28.31 3.92
C VAL A 180 -20.42 28.41 5.22
N PRO A 181 -21.55 27.66 5.51
CA PRO A 181 -22.50 26.73 4.78
C PRO A 181 -24.01 27.24 4.78
N THR A 182 -25.21 26.58 4.95
CA THR A 182 -25.74 25.23 5.42
C THR A 182 -27.28 24.96 5.17
N ALA A 183 -27.66 23.75 4.71
CA ALA A 183 -28.80 22.81 5.01
C ALA A 183 -30.31 23.14 5.40
N SER A 184 -31.27 22.35 4.83
CA SER A 184 -32.30 21.43 5.48
C SER A 184 -33.86 21.65 5.56
N THR A 185 -34.64 20.54 5.39
CA THR A 185 -35.86 20.03 6.16
C THR A 185 -37.32 19.96 5.57
N SER A 186 -38.04 18.84 5.86
CA SER A 186 -39.54 18.54 5.85
C SER A 186 -40.33 18.49 4.51
N SER A 187 -41.08 17.44 4.08
CA SER A 187 -42.27 16.67 4.57
C SER A 187 -43.64 17.35 4.30
N GLN A 188 -44.79 16.72 3.95
CA GLN A 188 -45.29 15.32 4.06
C GLN A 188 -46.55 15.05 3.16
N GLU A 189 -47.04 13.79 3.10
CA GLU A 189 -48.43 13.29 2.82
C GLU A 189 -49.02 13.03 1.39
N SER A 190 -49.45 11.76 1.19
CA SER A 190 -50.79 11.26 0.70
C SER A 190 -51.34 11.55 -0.73
N ALA A 191 -52.10 10.67 -1.42
CA ALA A 191 -52.41 9.22 -1.27
C ALA A 191 -53.16 8.64 -2.52
N ASN A 192 -53.50 7.33 -2.49
CA ASN A 192 -54.33 6.52 -3.44
C ASN A 192 -53.72 6.09 -4.80
N GLN A 193 -53.54 4.78 -5.06
CA GLN A 193 -54.50 3.72 -5.51
C GLN A 193 -54.82 3.82 -7.02
N THR A 194 -54.70 2.77 -7.86
CA THR A 194 -54.47 1.31 -7.66
C THR A 194 -53.73 0.73 -8.92
N SER A 195 -53.40 -0.55 -9.16
CA SER A 195 -53.99 -1.84 -8.73
C SER A 195 -52.99 -3.03 -8.78
N GLN A 196 -53.53 -4.26 -8.81
CA GLN A 196 -52.90 -5.60 -8.82
C GLN A 196 -52.45 -6.03 -10.26
N ALA A 197 -51.62 -7.06 -10.52
CA ALA A 197 -51.53 -8.36 -9.86
C ALA A 197 -50.19 -9.14 -10.02
N MET A 198 -50.05 -10.23 -9.24
CA MET A 198 -49.15 -11.41 -9.29
C MET A 198 -47.83 -11.32 -10.10
N VAL A 199 -46.64 -11.45 -9.48
CA VAL A 199 -46.06 -12.64 -8.82
C VAL A 199 -45.75 -13.80 -9.79
N GLN A 200 -44.47 -13.91 -10.19
CA GLN A 200 -43.69 -15.12 -9.94
C GLN A 200 -42.19 -14.78 -9.89
N SER A 201 -41.41 -15.62 -9.19
CA SER A 201 -39.98 -15.43 -8.93
C SER A 201 -39.15 -16.50 -9.64
N GLU A 202 -38.11 -16.10 -10.38
CA GLU A 202 -36.97 -16.97 -10.63
C GLU A 202 -35.71 -16.14 -10.90
N SER A 203 -34.54 -16.70 -10.57
CA SER A 203 -33.26 -15.99 -10.54
C SER A 203 -32.27 -16.56 -11.54
N GLU A 204 -32.00 -15.84 -12.63
CA GLU A 204 -30.94 -16.21 -13.56
C GLU A 204 -29.61 -15.55 -13.18
N ILE A 205 -28.65 -16.37 -12.77
CA ILE A 205 -27.23 -15.99 -12.67
C ILE A 205 -26.64 -16.14 -14.07
N ALA A 206 -26.34 -15.03 -14.72
CA ALA A 206 -25.70 -15.03 -16.04
C ALA A 206 -24.17 -15.20 -15.93
N ASP A 207 -23.72 -16.44 -15.87
CA ASP A 207 -22.31 -16.81 -16.15
C ASP A 207 -22.24 -18.01 -17.12
N GLY A 208 -21.11 -18.13 -17.83
CA GLY A 208 -20.88 -19.17 -18.84
C GLY A 208 -20.39 -18.60 -20.18
N SER A 209 -19.09 -18.78 -20.45
CA SER A 209 -18.45 -18.35 -21.71
C SER A 209 -18.85 -19.22 -22.91
N SER A 210 -19.89 -18.82 -23.64
CA SER A 210 -20.34 -19.52 -24.86
C SER A 210 -19.40 -19.28 -26.06
N LEU A 211 -18.47 -20.22 -26.29
CA LEU A 211 -17.69 -20.27 -27.53
C LEU A 211 -18.57 -20.74 -28.70
N LYS A 212 -18.77 -19.87 -29.70
CA LYS A 212 -19.57 -20.16 -30.91
C LYS A 212 -18.77 -20.94 -31.95
N ALA A 213 -18.69 -22.26 -31.79
CA ALA A 213 -18.12 -23.16 -32.79
C ALA A 213 -19.16 -23.53 -33.87
N THR A 214 -18.92 -23.14 -35.13
CA THR A 214 -19.78 -23.48 -36.27
C THR A 214 -19.27 -24.74 -36.97
N GLN A 215 -19.91 -25.89 -36.75
CA GLN A 215 -19.73 -27.09 -37.58
C GLN A 215 -20.93 -27.32 -38.50
N LEU A 216 -20.64 -27.73 -39.73
CA LEU A 216 -21.64 -28.17 -40.71
C LEU A 216 -21.94 -29.65 -40.53
N VAL A 217 -23.05 -29.97 -39.86
CA VAL A 217 -23.63 -31.32 -39.84
C VAL A 217 -24.86 -31.32 -40.74
N ASN A 218 -24.87 -32.18 -41.76
CA ASN A 218 -25.95 -32.31 -42.75
C ASN A 218 -26.35 -30.99 -43.45
N GLY A 219 -25.38 -30.10 -43.69
CA GLY A 219 -25.56 -28.88 -44.49
C GLY A 219 -26.36 -27.74 -43.83
N LEU A 220 -26.77 -27.89 -42.57
CA LEU A 220 -27.44 -26.85 -41.80
C LEU A 220 -26.54 -26.36 -40.66
N PRO A 221 -26.49 -25.04 -40.39
CA PRO A 221 -25.79 -24.52 -39.22
C PRO A 221 -26.56 -24.88 -37.95
N ARG A 222 -26.00 -25.76 -37.12
CA ARG A 222 -26.42 -25.95 -35.73
C ARG A 222 -25.37 -25.34 -34.79
N ILE A 223 -25.84 -24.56 -33.83
CA ILE A 223 -25.03 -24.11 -32.70
C ILE A 223 -24.87 -25.31 -31.76
N LEU A 224 -23.65 -25.84 -31.63
CA LEU A 224 -23.31 -26.75 -30.53
C LEU A 224 -22.71 -25.94 -29.38
N THR A 225 -23.52 -25.68 -28.36
CA THR A 225 -23.04 -25.13 -27.08
C THR A 225 -22.31 -26.22 -26.31
N VAL A 226 -21.02 -26.43 -26.59
CA VAL A 226 -20.17 -27.36 -25.83
C VAL A 226 -19.63 -26.65 -24.60
N THR A 227 -20.45 -26.57 -23.55
CA THR A 227 -20.01 -26.10 -22.23
C THR A 227 -19.06 -27.12 -21.62
N ARG A 228 -17.75 -26.95 -21.84
CA ARG A 228 -16.73 -27.65 -21.06
C ARG A 228 -16.86 -27.18 -19.61
N ALA A 229 -17.06 -28.11 -18.68
CA ALA A 229 -17.10 -27.80 -17.26
C ALA A 229 -15.78 -27.16 -16.81
N ILE A 230 -15.88 -26.02 -16.12
CA ILE A 230 -14.78 -25.47 -15.33
C ILE A 230 -14.65 -26.39 -14.12
N SER A 231 -13.49 -27.01 -13.94
CA SER A 231 -13.22 -27.93 -12.84
C SER A 231 -11.84 -27.63 -12.31
N ASP A 232 -11.76 -27.14 -11.09
CA ASP A 232 -10.48 -26.96 -10.40
C ASP A 232 -9.81 -28.34 -10.22
N PRO A 233 -8.57 -28.53 -10.68
CA PRO A 233 -7.84 -29.79 -10.49
C PRO A 233 -7.07 -29.81 -9.17
N PHE A 234 -6.96 -28.70 -8.44
CA PHE A 234 -6.23 -28.63 -7.17
C PHE A 234 -7.09 -29.10 -6.01
N HIS A 235 -6.46 -29.72 -5.01
CA HIS A 235 -7.15 -30.22 -3.84
C HIS A 235 -7.06 -29.23 -2.68
N TYR A 236 -8.13 -29.13 -1.90
CA TYR A 236 -8.26 -28.20 -0.78
C TYR A 236 -8.70 -28.94 0.49
N THR A 237 -7.96 -28.76 1.58
CA THR A 237 -8.28 -29.28 2.91
C THR A 237 -9.13 -28.29 3.69
N THR A 238 -10.26 -28.76 4.22
CA THR A 238 -11.16 -28.00 5.10
C THR A 238 -11.20 -28.64 6.49
N HIS A 239 -11.01 -27.84 7.54
CA HIS A 239 -10.93 -28.26 8.93
C HIS A 239 -11.19 -27.07 9.87
N ASP A 240 -11.01 -27.24 11.19
CA ASP A 240 -11.30 -26.19 12.20
C ASP A 240 -10.54 -24.87 11.95
N GLN A 241 -9.36 -24.94 11.32
CA GLN A 241 -8.55 -23.78 10.93
C GLN A 241 -8.98 -23.18 9.58
N GLY A 242 -10.12 -23.59 9.01
CA GLY A 242 -10.64 -23.13 7.72
C GLY A 242 -10.24 -24.01 6.53
N THR A 243 -10.30 -23.40 5.34
CA THR A 243 -10.04 -24.03 4.03
C THR A 243 -8.76 -23.48 3.42
N HIS A 244 -7.87 -24.36 2.95
CA HIS A 244 -6.72 -24.00 2.12
C HIS A 244 -6.30 -25.13 1.19
N ALA A 245 -5.44 -24.85 0.20
CA ALA A 245 -4.86 -25.88 -0.67
C ALA A 245 -4.14 -26.96 0.16
N THR A 246 -4.27 -28.23 -0.22
CA THR A 246 -3.71 -29.38 0.53
C THR A 246 -2.19 -29.26 0.66
N ASN A 247 -1.50 -28.96 -0.45
CA ASN A 247 -0.08 -28.62 -0.46
C ASN A 247 0.15 -27.13 -0.11
N GLY A 248 -0.36 -26.67 1.03
CA GLY A 248 -0.34 -25.26 1.44
C GLY A 248 0.89 -24.85 2.27
N VAL A 249 1.50 -23.71 1.94
CA VAL A 249 2.65 -23.11 2.64
C VAL A 249 2.44 -21.64 2.99
N ASP A 250 3.03 -21.22 4.10
CA ASP A 250 3.05 -19.82 4.58
C ASP A 250 3.99 -18.90 3.76
N GLN A 251 4.63 -19.43 2.71
CA GLN A 251 5.64 -18.70 1.92
C GLN A 251 5.00 -17.70 0.94
N HIS A 252 5.67 -16.56 0.70
CA HIS A 252 5.23 -15.57 -0.29
C HIS A 252 6.41 -14.79 -0.92
N LEU A 253 6.13 -14.02 -1.98
CA LEU A 253 7.14 -13.35 -2.82
C LEU A 253 7.57 -11.96 -2.31
N GLY A 254 7.41 -11.68 -1.01
CA GLY A 254 7.48 -10.34 -0.43
C GLY A 254 8.75 -10.03 0.38
N ILE A 255 8.70 -8.94 1.14
CA ILE A 255 9.73 -8.61 2.14
C ILE A 255 9.41 -9.38 3.43
N GLY A 256 10.30 -10.30 3.80
CA GLY A 256 9.94 -11.45 4.61
C GLY A 256 9.35 -12.53 3.69
N THR A 257 9.87 -13.75 3.77
CA THR A 257 9.52 -14.84 2.86
C THR A 257 8.40 -15.74 3.38
N THR A 258 7.90 -15.51 4.59
CA THR A 258 6.84 -16.28 5.25
C THR A 258 5.88 -15.37 6.03
N SER A 259 4.60 -15.75 6.08
CA SER A 259 3.58 -15.13 6.92
C SER A 259 2.50 -16.14 7.32
N GLU A 260 2.20 -16.24 8.61
CA GLU A 260 1.13 -17.09 9.14
C GLU A 260 -0.30 -16.65 8.76
N LEU A 261 -0.44 -15.51 8.06
CA LEU A 261 -1.71 -14.93 7.63
C LEU A 261 -2.22 -15.52 6.31
N LEU A 262 -1.47 -16.43 5.68
CA LEU A 262 -1.79 -16.97 4.35
C LEU A 262 -1.38 -18.43 4.18
N LYS A 263 -1.97 -19.08 3.17
CA LYS A 263 -1.49 -20.34 2.58
C LYS A 263 -1.46 -20.18 1.06
N ASN A 264 -0.27 -20.09 0.50
CA ASN A 264 -0.02 -20.26 -0.93
C ASN A 264 0.17 -21.74 -1.28
N TYR A 265 -0.01 -22.11 -2.54
CA TYR A 265 0.33 -23.45 -3.01
C TYR A 265 1.87 -23.69 -3.01
N HIS A 266 2.32 -24.89 -2.67
CA HIS A 266 3.74 -25.24 -2.59
C HIS A 266 4.37 -25.50 -3.98
N TYR A 267 4.71 -24.42 -4.69
CA TYR A 267 5.44 -24.41 -5.99
C TYR A 267 6.86 -25.01 -5.99
N GLY A 268 7.25 -25.67 -4.90
CA GLY A 268 8.53 -26.35 -4.71
C GLY A 268 8.45 -27.89 -4.58
N LEU A 269 7.35 -28.55 -4.99
CA LEU A 269 7.19 -30.02 -4.85
C LEU A 269 7.33 -30.75 -6.19
N THR A 270 8.04 -31.87 -6.19
CA THR A 270 8.21 -32.72 -7.40
C THR A 270 6.91 -33.38 -7.86
N GLU A 271 5.97 -33.59 -6.94
CA GLU A 271 4.62 -34.11 -7.20
C GLU A 271 3.59 -33.03 -6.83
N SER A 272 2.50 -32.96 -7.58
CA SER A 272 1.34 -32.13 -7.27
C SER A 272 0.14 -32.99 -6.91
N ASP A 273 -0.75 -32.45 -6.08
CA ASP A 273 -2.03 -33.08 -5.76
C ASP A 273 -2.99 -33.11 -6.97
N SER A 274 -2.77 -32.22 -7.94
CA SER A 274 -3.57 -32.06 -9.16
C SER A 274 -3.09 -32.86 -10.38
N GLY A 275 -1.92 -33.51 -10.30
CA GLY A 275 -1.27 -34.17 -11.44
C GLY A 275 -0.68 -33.23 -12.49
N ILE A 276 -0.74 -31.91 -12.28
CA ILE A 276 -0.10 -30.89 -13.13
C ILE A 276 1.38 -30.78 -12.74
N ALA A 277 2.29 -30.90 -13.70
CA ALA A 277 3.74 -30.84 -13.43
C ALA A 277 4.16 -29.49 -12.84
N GLN A 278 5.19 -29.50 -11.98
CA GLN A 278 5.85 -28.27 -11.51
C GLN A 278 7.18 -28.07 -12.27
N TYR A 279 7.50 -26.82 -12.59
CA TYR A 279 8.72 -26.44 -13.31
C TYR A 279 9.33 -25.17 -12.71
N ASN A 280 10.65 -25.16 -12.48
CA ASN A 280 11.40 -23.94 -12.15
C ASN A 280 11.86 -23.25 -13.43
N LEU A 281 11.63 -21.95 -13.57
CA LEU A 281 11.86 -21.20 -14.81
C LEU A 281 13.31 -21.25 -15.32
N ASP A 282 14.29 -21.37 -14.41
CA ASP A 282 15.72 -21.49 -14.71
C ASP A 282 16.19 -22.93 -15.02
N GLY A 283 15.29 -23.92 -14.92
CA GLY A 283 15.61 -25.34 -15.10
C GLY A 283 16.37 -25.99 -13.94
N SER A 284 16.55 -25.30 -12.81
CA SER A 284 17.18 -25.83 -11.60
C SER A 284 16.17 -26.57 -10.70
N ASN A 285 16.60 -26.94 -9.49
CA ASN A 285 15.74 -27.59 -8.50
C ASN A 285 14.52 -26.72 -8.15
N LEU A 286 13.36 -27.34 -7.93
CA LEU A 286 12.12 -26.63 -7.63
C LEU A 286 12.24 -25.77 -6.36
N SER A 287 11.67 -24.56 -6.41
CA SER A 287 11.64 -23.62 -5.30
C SER A 287 10.31 -22.85 -5.28
N PHE A 288 9.83 -22.45 -4.11
CA PHE A 288 8.60 -21.65 -4.03
C PHE A 288 8.68 -20.33 -4.82
N LYS A 289 9.86 -19.69 -4.88
CA LYS A 289 10.05 -18.41 -5.55
C LYS A 289 9.93 -18.53 -7.07
N ASP A 290 10.68 -19.46 -7.66
CA ASP A 290 10.88 -19.53 -9.12
C ASP A 290 10.18 -20.74 -9.78
N GLY A 291 9.51 -21.59 -8.99
CA GLY A 291 8.64 -22.67 -9.46
C GLY A 291 7.22 -22.24 -9.85
N TYR A 292 6.64 -22.90 -10.85
CA TYR A 292 5.34 -22.64 -11.49
C TYR A 292 4.67 -23.98 -11.84
N HIS A 293 3.35 -23.98 -12.05
CA HIS A 293 2.67 -25.10 -12.72
C HIS A 293 2.98 -25.07 -14.22
N GLU A 294 3.20 -26.23 -14.83
CA GLU A 294 3.50 -26.37 -16.27
C GLU A 294 2.38 -27.11 -17.02
N TYR A 295 1.96 -26.50 -18.11
CA TYR A 295 1.12 -27.11 -19.15
C TYR A 295 1.94 -27.25 -20.43
N GLY A 296 1.92 -28.42 -21.05
CA GLY A 296 2.76 -28.71 -22.22
C GLY A 296 4.16 -29.20 -21.83
N SER A 297 5.18 -28.83 -22.61
CA SER A 297 6.56 -29.28 -22.47
C SER A 297 7.50 -28.53 -23.44
N ALA A 298 8.82 -28.62 -23.25
CA ALA A 298 9.80 -28.10 -24.23
C ALA A 298 9.68 -28.71 -25.65
N LYS A 299 8.94 -29.82 -25.84
CA LYS A 299 8.73 -30.46 -27.15
C LYS A 299 7.40 -30.08 -27.83
N SER A 300 6.49 -29.46 -27.10
CA SER A 300 5.15 -29.04 -27.55
C SER A 300 4.91 -27.53 -27.42
N GLY A 301 5.86 -26.82 -26.81
CA GLY A 301 5.65 -25.53 -26.18
C GLY A 301 5.12 -25.68 -24.75
N ARG A 302 5.52 -24.74 -23.87
CA ARG A 302 5.14 -24.66 -22.45
C ARG A 302 4.26 -23.44 -22.19
N ALA A 303 3.31 -23.58 -21.27
CA ALA A 303 2.69 -22.47 -20.56
C ALA A 303 2.93 -22.66 -19.06
N ASN A 304 3.55 -21.69 -18.40
CA ASN A 304 3.80 -21.72 -16.96
C ASN A 304 2.89 -20.73 -16.22
N LEU A 305 2.13 -21.23 -15.25
CA LEU A 305 1.11 -20.49 -14.50
C LEU A 305 1.41 -20.50 -13.00
N LYS A 306 1.19 -19.36 -12.34
CA LYS A 306 1.37 -19.21 -10.89
C LYS A 306 0.42 -18.19 -10.32
N LYS A 307 -0.11 -18.48 -9.13
CA LYS A 307 -0.90 -17.54 -8.32
C LYS A 307 -0.41 -17.56 -6.87
N THR A 308 -0.28 -16.38 -6.29
CA THR A 308 0.14 -16.19 -4.89
C THR A 308 -0.53 -14.97 -4.26
N VAL A 309 -0.75 -15.00 -2.95
CA VAL A 309 -1.00 -13.82 -2.11
C VAL A 309 0.22 -13.45 -1.27
N GLN A 310 0.29 -12.20 -0.82
CA GLN A 310 1.18 -11.74 0.24
C GLN A 310 0.50 -10.66 1.09
N PRO A 311 0.88 -10.45 2.37
CA PRO A 311 0.33 -9.37 3.18
C PRO A 311 0.76 -8.00 2.63
N THR A 312 -0.05 -6.97 2.87
CA THR A 312 0.34 -5.57 2.64
C THR A 312 0.72 -4.88 3.96
N THR A 313 1.02 -3.58 3.92
CA THR A 313 1.16 -2.75 5.12
C THR A 313 -0.19 -2.47 5.81
N THR A 314 -1.31 -2.63 5.10
CA THR A 314 -2.65 -2.43 5.64
C THR A 314 -3.15 -3.73 6.25
N ALA A 315 -3.66 -3.67 7.48
CA ALA A 315 -4.17 -4.85 8.19
C ALA A 315 -5.31 -5.52 7.39
N ASN A 316 -5.29 -6.85 7.33
CA ASN A 316 -6.28 -7.68 6.62
C ASN A 316 -6.36 -7.48 5.09
N GLN A 317 -5.49 -6.65 4.50
CA GLN A 317 -5.34 -6.46 3.06
C GLN A 317 -4.15 -7.25 2.52
N PHE A 318 -4.39 -8.00 1.45
CA PHE A 318 -3.42 -8.88 0.81
C PHE A 318 -3.30 -8.53 -0.67
N LYS A 319 -2.07 -8.56 -1.20
CA LYS A 319 -1.81 -8.43 -2.65
C LYS A 319 -1.87 -9.81 -3.29
N VAL A 320 -2.77 -9.99 -4.24
CA VAL A 320 -2.84 -11.14 -5.15
C VAL A 320 -1.92 -10.86 -6.34
N GLN A 321 -1.21 -11.89 -6.81
CA GLN A 321 -0.41 -11.90 -8.03
C GLN A 321 -0.75 -13.15 -8.84
N LEU A 322 -0.95 -12.98 -10.14
CA LEU A 322 -1.06 -14.05 -11.14
C LEU A 322 -0.01 -13.81 -12.21
N ASP A 323 0.83 -14.81 -12.43
CA ASP A 323 1.85 -14.80 -13.48
C ASP A 323 1.52 -15.87 -14.52
N VAL A 324 1.57 -15.48 -15.78
CA VAL A 324 1.33 -16.31 -16.96
C VAL A 324 2.53 -16.16 -17.89
N ILE A 325 3.19 -17.25 -18.25
CA ILE A 325 4.42 -17.21 -19.08
C ILE A 325 4.27 -18.21 -20.22
N GLY A 326 4.22 -17.70 -21.46
CA GLY A 326 4.16 -18.50 -22.67
C GLY A 326 5.54 -18.95 -23.15
N ASP A 327 5.55 -19.84 -24.12
CA ASP A 327 6.69 -20.30 -24.91
C ASP A 327 6.27 -20.33 -26.40
N ALA A 328 7.20 -20.61 -27.31
CA ALA A 328 6.83 -20.89 -28.70
C ALA A 328 6.16 -22.27 -28.82
N ILE A 329 5.19 -22.40 -29.74
CA ILE A 329 4.63 -23.69 -30.18
C ILE A 329 5.78 -24.53 -30.76
N GLN A 330 5.87 -25.79 -30.34
CA GLN A 330 6.90 -26.71 -30.84
C GLN A 330 6.29 -27.97 -31.48
N PRO A 331 6.81 -28.43 -32.64
CA PRO A 331 7.77 -27.72 -33.50
C PRO A 331 7.17 -26.41 -34.04
N MET A 332 8.03 -25.39 -34.26
CA MET A 332 7.64 -24.11 -34.85
C MET A 332 6.81 -24.33 -36.13
N PRO A 333 5.62 -23.70 -36.27
CA PRO A 333 4.83 -23.81 -37.48
C PRO A 333 5.52 -23.07 -38.63
N LYS A 334 5.37 -23.59 -39.85
CA LYS A 334 5.84 -22.92 -41.07
C LYS A 334 5.05 -21.64 -41.31
N ILE A 335 5.72 -20.54 -41.65
CA ILE A 335 5.07 -19.28 -42.00
C ILE A 335 5.60 -18.74 -43.32
N ASP A 336 4.70 -18.52 -44.27
CA ASP A 336 4.95 -17.73 -45.47
C ASP A 336 4.39 -16.32 -45.23
N VAL A 337 5.27 -15.32 -45.19
CA VAL A 337 4.88 -13.92 -45.01
C VAL A 337 5.03 -13.19 -46.34
N VAL A 338 3.99 -12.50 -46.81
CA VAL A 338 4.09 -11.58 -47.95
C VAL A 338 3.83 -10.16 -47.47
N LEU A 339 4.88 -9.33 -47.57
CA LEU A 339 4.77 -7.89 -47.37
C LEU A 339 4.33 -7.25 -48.69
N VAL A 340 3.14 -6.65 -48.71
CA VAL A 340 2.60 -5.88 -49.83
C VAL A 340 2.93 -4.40 -49.58
N LEU A 341 3.88 -3.88 -50.34
CA LEU A 341 4.47 -2.56 -50.12
C LEU A 341 3.90 -1.51 -51.07
N ASP A 342 3.43 -0.40 -50.52
CA ASP A 342 3.06 0.77 -51.30
C ASP A 342 4.29 1.44 -51.94
N LYS A 343 4.28 1.61 -53.26
CA LYS A 343 5.30 2.33 -54.05
C LYS A 343 4.75 3.62 -54.69
N SER A 344 3.62 4.13 -54.20
CA SER A 344 3.00 5.38 -54.66
C SER A 344 3.80 6.64 -54.31
N GLY A 345 3.43 7.77 -54.91
CA GLY A 345 4.15 9.04 -54.76
C GLY A 345 4.11 9.63 -53.35
N SER A 346 3.08 9.33 -52.54
CA SER A 346 2.98 9.76 -51.14
C SER A 346 4.12 9.22 -50.29
N MET A 347 4.62 8.01 -50.60
CA MET A 347 5.75 7.40 -49.90
C MET A 347 7.08 8.16 -50.07
N LYS A 348 7.14 9.18 -50.94
CA LYS A 348 8.26 10.15 -51.02
C LYS A 348 8.25 11.21 -49.93
N THR A 349 7.14 11.37 -49.20
CA THR A 349 6.98 12.39 -48.15
C THR A 349 8.03 12.21 -47.07
N THR A 350 8.72 13.29 -46.70
CA THR A 350 9.71 13.30 -45.61
C THR A 350 9.00 13.16 -44.26
N THR A 351 9.48 12.25 -43.41
CA THR A 351 9.00 12.06 -42.03
C THR A 351 9.77 12.96 -41.05
N SER A 352 9.40 12.93 -39.78
CA SER A 352 10.17 13.58 -38.70
C SER A 352 11.58 13.01 -38.50
N SER A 353 11.95 11.90 -39.14
CA SER A 353 13.32 11.36 -39.13
C SER A 353 14.27 12.07 -40.12
N GLY A 354 13.74 12.95 -40.97
CA GLY A 354 14.48 13.57 -42.09
C GLY A 354 14.63 12.68 -43.32
N LYS A 355 14.07 11.47 -43.30
CA LYS A 355 14.04 10.51 -44.42
C LYS A 355 12.65 10.44 -45.05
N THR A 356 12.52 9.83 -46.22
CA THR A 356 11.20 9.56 -46.83
C THR A 356 10.49 8.39 -46.14
N ARG A 357 9.16 8.34 -46.22
CA ARG A 357 8.35 7.19 -45.76
C ARG A 357 8.85 5.87 -46.38
N TRP A 358 9.27 5.88 -47.66
CA TRP A 358 9.91 4.73 -48.32
C TRP A 358 11.24 4.32 -47.67
N GLN A 359 12.11 5.27 -47.32
CA GLN A 359 13.38 4.98 -46.65
C GLN A 359 13.18 4.42 -45.23
N ASP A 360 12.22 4.95 -44.48
CA ASP A 360 11.89 4.46 -43.13
C ASP A 360 11.20 3.09 -43.17
N LEU A 361 10.33 2.82 -44.16
CA LEU A 361 9.77 1.49 -44.41
C LEU A 361 10.89 0.48 -44.74
N LYS A 362 11.83 0.83 -45.63
CA LYS A 362 13.01 -0.02 -45.94
C LYS A 362 13.85 -0.31 -44.69
N ALA A 363 14.00 0.66 -43.79
CA ALA A 363 14.68 0.47 -42.51
C ALA A 363 13.90 -0.46 -41.55
N ALA A 364 12.57 -0.35 -41.50
CA ALA A 364 11.71 -1.23 -40.71
C ALA A 364 11.74 -2.68 -41.21
N VAL A 365 11.63 -2.92 -42.53
CA VAL A 365 11.73 -4.27 -43.11
C VAL A 365 13.10 -4.91 -42.82
N ASN A 366 14.18 -4.13 -42.83
CA ASN A 366 15.53 -4.59 -42.44
C ASN A 366 15.66 -4.94 -40.95
N GLN A 367 14.88 -4.31 -40.06
CA GLN A 367 14.86 -4.64 -38.63
C GLN A 367 13.97 -5.86 -38.37
N PHE A 368 12.74 -5.86 -38.89
CA PHE A 368 11.79 -6.98 -38.78
C PHE A 368 12.38 -8.30 -39.30
N SER A 369 12.92 -8.30 -40.53
CA SER A 369 13.52 -9.51 -41.11
C SER A 369 14.74 -10.03 -40.33
N ALA A 370 15.41 -9.19 -39.55
CA ALA A 370 16.54 -9.60 -38.72
C ALA A 370 16.14 -10.46 -37.51
N GLY A 371 14.91 -10.31 -37.01
CA GLY A 371 14.37 -11.11 -35.90
C GLY A 371 13.49 -12.28 -36.34
N MET A 372 13.33 -12.49 -37.66
CA MET A 372 12.40 -13.48 -38.22
C MET A 372 13.06 -14.46 -39.22
N LEU A 373 14.13 -14.05 -39.90
CA LEU A 373 14.86 -14.88 -40.86
C LEU A 373 16.15 -15.41 -40.24
N THR A 374 16.02 -16.56 -39.59
CA THR A 374 16.92 -17.09 -38.55
C THR A 374 16.72 -18.61 -38.44
N ASP A 375 17.79 -19.37 -38.16
CA ASP A 375 17.83 -20.82 -38.40
C ASP A 375 16.82 -21.69 -37.61
N ASP A 376 16.33 -21.22 -36.46
CA ASP A 376 15.32 -21.89 -35.61
C ASP A 376 13.86 -21.54 -35.98
N ARG A 377 13.64 -20.63 -36.95
CA ARG A 377 12.31 -20.21 -37.42
C ARG A 377 12.09 -20.64 -38.87
N ASP A 378 11.14 -21.54 -39.13
CA ASP A 378 10.79 -22.00 -40.49
C ASP A 378 9.93 -20.96 -41.26
N ILE A 379 10.41 -19.73 -41.31
CA ILE A 379 9.76 -18.55 -41.90
C ILE A 379 10.44 -18.19 -43.23
N GLN A 380 9.65 -17.89 -44.25
CA GLN A 380 10.13 -17.26 -45.48
C GLN A 380 9.32 -16.01 -45.80
N ILE A 381 10.01 -14.96 -46.26
CA ILE A 381 9.41 -13.67 -46.62
C ILE A 381 9.43 -13.50 -48.15
N GLY A 382 8.26 -13.22 -48.71
CA GLY A 382 8.04 -12.77 -50.07
C GLY A 382 7.68 -11.29 -50.10
N LEU A 383 7.88 -10.65 -51.26
CA LEU A 383 7.59 -9.24 -51.46
C LEU A 383 6.63 -9.06 -52.64
N ALA A 384 5.58 -8.27 -52.41
CA ALA A 384 4.74 -7.72 -53.46
C ALA A 384 4.71 -6.20 -53.33
N ALA A 385 4.33 -5.49 -54.40
CA ALA A 385 4.12 -4.04 -54.35
C ALA A 385 3.07 -3.56 -55.36
N PHE A 386 2.69 -2.30 -55.26
CA PHE A 386 1.75 -1.66 -56.17
C PHE A 386 2.09 -0.19 -56.44
N GLY A 387 1.72 0.28 -57.62
CA GLY A 387 1.98 1.64 -58.08
C GLY A 387 1.46 1.85 -59.51
N SER A 388 1.79 2.97 -60.14
CA SER A 388 1.49 3.25 -61.54
C SER A 388 2.74 3.73 -62.29
N THR A 389 2.72 3.63 -63.61
CA THR A 389 3.73 4.29 -64.44
C THR A 389 3.74 5.80 -64.20
N GLU A 390 4.90 6.41 -64.37
CA GLU A 390 5.03 7.87 -64.50
C GLU A 390 4.52 8.33 -65.88
N GLY A 391 4.29 9.64 -66.05
CA GLY A 391 3.70 10.21 -67.28
C GLY A 391 2.16 10.21 -67.30
N SER A 392 1.58 10.33 -68.49
CA SER A 392 0.13 10.35 -68.74
C SER A 392 -0.21 9.59 -70.03
N PRO A 393 -1.19 8.67 -70.05
CA PRO A 393 -1.95 8.19 -68.89
C PRO A 393 -1.08 7.36 -67.93
N ARG A 394 -1.35 7.45 -66.63
CA ARG A 394 -0.75 6.58 -65.62
C ARG A 394 -1.38 5.18 -65.70
N ARG A 395 -0.57 4.15 -65.94
CA ARG A 395 -1.00 2.74 -65.97
C ARG A 395 -0.74 2.07 -64.62
N PRO A 396 -1.77 1.67 -63.86
CA PRO A 396 -1.60 1.00 -62.57
C PRO A 396 -1.07 -0.43 -62.75
N TYR A 397 -0.28 -0.90 -61.78
CA TYR A 397 0.35 -2.22 -61.77
C TYR A 397 0.42 -2.83 -60.37
N GLY A 398 0.50 -4.17 -60.33
CA GLY A 398 1.03 -4.93 -59.20
C GLY A 398 2.42 -5.49 -59.56
N GLU A 399 3.27 -5.70 -58.56
CA GLU A 399 4.61 -6.28 -58.68
C GLU A 399 4.77 -7.46 -57.72
N ILE A 400 5.42 -8.53 -58.17
CA ILE A 400 5.80 -9.72 -57.38
C ILE A 400 7.31 -9.90 -57.50
N ALA A 401 8.00 -10.12 -56.39
CA ALA A 401 9.42 -10.41 -56.35
C ALA A 401 9.75 -11.83 -56.84
N ALA A 402 10.91 -11.98 -57.49
CA ALA A 402 11.51 -13.27 -57.84
C ALA A 402 12.98 -13.28 -57.39
N PHE A 403 13.28 -14.16 -56.43
CA PHE A 403 14.61 -14.30 -55.82
C PHE A 403 15.51 -15.30 -56.56
N ASP A 404 14.97 -16.12 -57.46
CA ASP A 404 15.76 -16.87 -58.44
C ASP A 404 15.49 -16.43 -59.88
N ASN A 405 16.54 -16.40 -60.71
CA ASN A 405 16.43 -16.06 -62.12
C ASN A 405 16.17 -17.32 -62.94
N LYS A 406 14.92 -17.80 -62.92
CA LYS A 406 14.46 -18.90 -63.77
C LYS A 406 13.81 -18.34 -65.03
N ALA A 407 14.28 -18.81 -66.19
CA ALA A 407 13.80 -18.39 -67.51
C ALA A 407 12.38 -18.90 -67.88
N ASN A 408 11.57 -19.31 -66.90
CA ASN A 408 10.20 -19.76 -67.08
C ASN A 408 9.24 -18.75 -66.40
N GLN A 409 8.50 -18.00 -67.21
CA GLN A 409 7.61 -16.93 -66.75
C GLN A 409 6.52 -17.42 -65.77
N ASN A 410 6.24 -18.72 -65.73
CA ASN A 410 5.18 -19.32 -64.90
C ASN A 410 5.68 -19.87 -63.56
N LYS A 411 7.01 -20.02 -63.33
CA LYS A 411 7.54 -20.69 -62.11
C LYS A 411 8.90 -20.13 -61.66
N PHE A 412 8.95 -19.53 -60.47
CA PHE A 412 10.13 -18.90 -59.86
C PHE A 412 10.04 -18.94 -58.32
N ALA A 413 11.15 -18.69 -57.61
CA ALA A 413 11.15 -18.56 -56.15
C ALA A 413 10.75 -17.14 -55.73
N GLY A 414 9.48 -16.94 -55.36
CA GLY A 414 8.96 -15.64 -54.89
C GLY A 414 9.16 -15.35 -53.40
N PHE A 415 9.84 -16.25 -52.68
CA PHE A 415 10.15 -16.15 -51.26
C PHE A 415 11.65 -16.33 -51.00
N THR A 416 12.12 -15.79 -49.88
CA THR A 416 13.44 -16.10 -49.33
C THR A 416 13.40 -16.19 -47.80
N ASN A 417 14.20 -17.10 -47.25
CA ASN A 417 14.50 -17.16 -45.81
C ASN A 417 15.83 -16.47 -45.45
N ASN A 418 16.48 -15.78 -46.39
CA ASN A 418 17.75 -15.09 -46.16
C ASN A 418 17.58 -13.57 -46.14
N LYS A 419 17.92 -12.92 -45.02
CA LYS A 419 17.82 -11.47 -44.84
C LYS A 419 18.58 -10.66 -45.90
N THR A 420 19.81 -11.07 -46.25
CA THR A 420 20.65 -10.35 -47.23
C THR A 420 20.05 -10.45 -48.64
N THR A 421 19.53 -11.63 -49.00
CA THR A 421 18.78 -11.85 -50.25
C THR A 421 17.49 -11.02 -50.29
N LEU A 422 16.76 -10.92 -49.17
CA LEU A 422 15.57 -10.09 -49.05
C LEU A 422 15.88 -8.60 -49.28
N MET A 423 16.83 -8.05 -48.50
CA MET A 423 17.15 -6.62 -48.53
C MET A 423 17.92 -6.19 -49.80
N GLY A 424 18.61 -7.11 -50.47
CA GLY A 424 19.25 -6.87 -51.77
C GLY A 424 18.28 -6.91 -52.96
N HIS A 425 17.00 -7.23 -52.75
CA HIS A 425 16.04 -7.42 -53.82
C HIS A 425 15.62 -6.09 -54.49
N LYS A 426 15.46 -6.09 -55.82
CA LYS A 426 15.22 -4.87 -56.61
C LYS A 426 13.99 -4.08 -56.19
N LEU A 427 12.92 -4.78 -55.81
CA LEU A 427 11.68 -4.20 -55.29
C LEU A 427 11.91 -3.30 -54.05
N LEU A 428 12.94 -3.58 -53.23
CA LEU A 428 13.38 -2.73 -52.11
C LEU A 428 14.55 -1.80 -52.48
N THR A 429 15.55 -2.24 -53.26
CA THR A 429 16.73 -1.39 -53.51
C THR A 429 16.40 -0.17 -54.38
N GLU A 430 15.36 -0.23 -55.20
CA GLU A 430 14.94 0.87 -56.05
C GLU A 430 14.26 1.99 -55.27
N ASP A 431 14.34 3.20 -55.83
CA ASP A 431 13.54 4.33 -55.37
C ASP A 431 12.28 4.48 -56.23
N ILE A 432 11.23 4.94 -55.57
CA ILE A 432 9.87 5.05 -56.10
C ILE A 432 9.74 6.20 -57.11
N GLN A 433 8.89 6.02 -58.12
CA GLN A 433 8.58 7.03 -59.15
C GLN A 433 7.38 7.89 -58.74
N THR A 434 6.98 8.88 -59.56
CA THR A 434 5.76 9.67 -59.29
C THR A 434 4.53 8.85 -59.67
N SER A 435 4.02 8.11 -58.69
CA SER A 435 3.06 7.01 -58.85
C SER A 435 1.73 7.30 -58.14
N GLY A 436 0.63 6.77 -58.68
CA GLY A 436 -0.62 6.62 -57.95
C GLY A 436 -0.65 5.34 -57.09
N THR A 437 -1.83 5.04 -56.53
CA THR A 437 -2.02 4.11 -55.40
C THR A 437 -3.10 3.06 -55.74
N PRO A 438 -2.83 2.06 -56.60
CA PRO A 438 -3.79 1.01 -56.94
C PRO A 438 -3.72 -0.16 -55.95
N THR A 439 -4.13 0.08 -54.71
CA THR A 439 -4.01 -0.88 -53.58
C THR A 439 -4.60 -2.26 -53.90
N PHE A 440 -5.66 -2.32 -54.71
CA PHE A 440 -6.29 -3.58 -55.15
C PHE A 440 -5.35 -4.50 -55.95
N LEU A 441 -4.44 -3.94 -56.77
CA LEU A 441 -3.44 -4.74 -57.49
C LEU A 441 -2.33 -5.24 -56.58
N GLY A 442 -2.04 -4.51 -55.49
CA GLY A 442 -1.11 -4.96 -54.44
C GLY A 442 -1.66 -6.15 -53.68
N VAL A 443 -2.93 -6.08 -53.28
CA VAL A 443 -3.63 -7.20 -52.63
C VAL A 443 -3.65 -8.43 -53.54
N ASP A 444 -4.00 -8.29 -54.82
CA ASP A 444 -4.00 -9.41 -55.76
C ASP A 444 -2.61 -9.99 -56.01
N ALA A 445 -1.58 -9.15 -56.22
CA ALA A 445 -0.20 -9.59 -56.35
C ALA A 445 0.28 -10.35 -55.08
N GLY A 446 -0.06 -9.82 -53.91
CA GLY A 446 0.28 -10.41 -52.62
C GLY A 446 -0.39 -11.76 -52.37
N ILE A 447 -1.71 -11.86 -52.59
CA ILE A 447 -2.45 -13.13 -52.50
C ILE A 447 -1.89 -14.14 -53.51
N LYS A 448 -1.61 -13.72 -54.76
CA LYS A 448 -1.10 -14.62 -55.80
C LYS A 448 0.27 -15.18 -55.44
N LEU A 449 1.17 -14.35 -54.90
CA LEU A 449 2.43 -14.82 -54.34
C LEU A 449 2.22 -15.79 -53.17
N LEU A 450 1.34 -15.44 -52.23
CA LEU A 450 1.12 -16.19 -50.99
C LEU A 450 0.43 -17.55 -51.18
N THR A 451 -0.33 -17.71 -52.27
CA THR A 451 -1.14 -18.91 -52.56
C THR A 451 -0.60 -19.78 -53.70
N ASN A 452 0.25 -19.27 -54.59
CA ASN A 452 0.74 -20.03 -55.75
C ASN A 452 1.98 -20.88 -55.42
N ALA A 453 1.84 -22.20 -55.43
CA ALA A 453 2.96 -23.13 -55.24
C ALA A 453 4.07 -23.00 -56.30
N ASP A 454 3.73 -22.57 -57.53
CA ASP A 454 4.74 -22.29 -58.57
C ASP A 454 5.55 -21.01 -58.30
N TYR A 455 5.11 -20.16 -57.36
CA TYR A 455 5.87 -19.00 -56.88
C TYR A 455 6.59 -19.30 -55.55
N GLY A 456 6.68 -20.57 -55.12
CA GLY A 456 7.38 -21.00 -53.91
C GLY A 456 6.54 -21.03 -52.62
N ALA A 457 5.23 -20.79 -52.72
CA ALA A 457 4.33 -20.87 -51.59
C ALA A 457 4.18 -22.31 -51.06
N ARG A 458 4.41 -22.53 -49.76
CA ARG A 458 4.35 -23.86 -49.12
C ARG A 458 2.92 -24.26 -48.78
N ALA A 459 2.53 -25.51 -49.02
CA ALA A 459 1.14 -25.94 -48.81
C ALA A 459 0.75 -26.07 -47.33
N ASP A 460 1.72 -26.33 -46.46
CA ASP A 460 1.57 -26.62 -45.03
C ASP A 460 1.93 -25.43 -44.11
N ALA A 461 2.11 -24.23 -44.68
CA ALA A 461 2.43 -23.02 -43.94
C ALA A 461 1.19 -22.19 -43.56
N TYR A 462 1.27 -21.47 -42.43
CA TYR A 462 0.49 -20.26 -42.21
C TYR A 462 0.82 -19.23 -43.29
N LYS A 463 -0.20 -18.49 -43.73
CA LYS A 463 -0.15 -17.58 -44.85
C LYS A 463 -0.46 -16.17 -44.37
N VAL A 464 0.57 -15.34 -44.23
CA VAL A 464 0.45 -14.01 -43.63
C VAL A 464 0.58 -12.95 -44.70
N LEU A 465 -0.52 -12.28 -45.03
CA LEU A 465 -0.55 -11.15 -45.93
C LEU A 465 -0.52 -9.86 -45.11
N ILE A 466 0.53 -9.05 -45.22
CA ILE A 466 0.65 -7.77 -44.53
C ILE A 466 0.70 -6.65 -45.56
N THR A 467 -0.34 -5.82 -45.64
CA THR A 467 -0.37 -4.68 -46.57
C THR A 467 -0.02 -3.39 -45.85
N ILE A 468 1.01 -2.69 -46.34
CA ILE A 468 1.55 -1.48 -45.72
C ILE A 468 1.39 -0.32 -46.71
N THR A 469 0.61 0.69 -46.34
CA THR A 469 0.25 1.84 -47.19
C THR A 469 0.18 3.14 -46.38
N ASP A 470 0.41 4.28 -47.04
CA ASP A 470 0.54 5.60 -46.39
C ASP A 470 -0.54 6.62 -46.81
N GLY A 471 -1.53 6.17 -47.59
CA GLY A 471 -2.52 7.02 -48.22
C GLY A 471 -3.75 6.26 -48.72
N GLU A 472 -4.60 6.98 -49.44
CA GLU A 472 -5.86 6.46 -49.95
C GLU A 472 -5.70 5.95 -51.40
N PRO A 473 -6.47 4.93 -51.82
CA PRO A 473 -6.42 4.45 -53.19
C PRO A 473 -6.77 5.56 -54.18
N THR A 474 -5.89 5.80 -55.16
CA THR A 474 -6.11 6.74 -56.27
C THR A 474 -6.39 6.03 -57.60
N PHE A 475 -6.61 4.72 -57.51
CA PHE A 475 -7.24 3.88 -58.52
C PHE A 475 -8.11 2.82 -57.81
N SER A 476 -9.25 2.48 -58.43
CA SER A 476 -10.11 1.37 -58.02
C SER A 476 -10.32 0.39 -59.19
N PRO A 477 -10.62 -0.90 -58.93
CA PRO A 477 -10.93 -1.84 -60.00
C PRO A 477 -12.26 -1.46 -60.69
N SER A 478 -12.39 -1.81 -61.97
CA SER A 478 -13.68 -1.83 -62.67
C SER A 478 -14.36 -3.20 -62.54
N ASP A 479 -15.63 -3.32 -62.93
CA ASP A 479 -16.30 -4.63 -63.06
C ASP A 479 -15.65 -5.53 -64.13
N THR A 480 -14.94 -4.95 -65.11
CA THR A 480 -14.12 -5.69 -66.06
C THR A 480 -12.96 -6.38 -65.34
N TYR A 481 -12.31 -5.74 -64.37
CA TYR A 481 -11.23 -6.37 -63.59
C TYR A 481 -11.76 -7.28 -62.46
N ALA A 482 -12.70 -6.76 -61.67
CA ALA A 482 -13.33 -7.43 -60.53
C ALA A 482 -14.50 -8.31 -60.98
N GLY A 483 -15.73 -7.80 -60.90
CA GLY A 483 -16.94 -8.55 -61.23
C GLY A 483 -17.00 -9.93 -60.56
N ASN A 484 -17.49 -10.93 -61.30
CA ASN A 484 -17.51 -12.33 -60.85
C ASN A 484 -16.23 -13.11 -61.25
N LYS A 485 -15.05 -12.47 -61.23
CA LYS A 485 -13.77 -13.12 -61.58
C LYS A 485 -13.01 -13.63 -60.36
N THR A 486 -12.41 -14.81 -60.50
CA THR A 486 -11.39 -15.33 -59.57
C THR A 486 -10.11 -14.50 -59.68
N LEU A 487 -9.20 -14.65 -58.71
CA LEU A 487 -7.89 -14.00 -58.70
C LEU A 487 -7.14 -14.15 -60.04
N ASP A 488 -7.03 -15.37 -60.54
CA ASP A 488 -6.30 -15.67 -61.78
C ASP A 488 -7.01 -15.16 -63.03
N GLN A 489 -8.36 -15.07 -63.01
CA GLN A 489 -9.14 -14.45 -64.07
C GLN A 489 -9.02 -12.91 -64.07
N SER A 490 -8.89 -12.28 -62.89
CA SER A 490 -8.60 -10.85 -62.78
C SER A 490 -7.19 -10.54 -63.28
N LEU A 491 -6.18 -11.23 -62.74
CA LEU A 491 -4.76 -11.04 -63.09
C LEU A 491 -4.45 -11.38 -64.55
N GLY A 492 -5.11 -12.39 -65.12
CA GLY A 492 -4.96 -12.78 -66.53
C GLY A 492 -5.42 -11.73 -67.57
N GLN A 493 -6.03 -10.62 -67.13
CA GLN A 493 -6.36 -9.47 -67.98
C GLN A 493 -5.26 -8.38 -67.99
N LEU A 494 -4.29 -8.48 -67.08
CA LEU A 494 -3.13 -7.59 -67.01
C LEU A 494 -2.05 -8.06 -68.00
N THR A 495 -1.13 -7.16 -68.37
CA THR A 495 0.06 -7.52 -69.13
C THR A 495 1.19 -7.89 -68.16
N PRO A 496 1.62 -9.17 -68.10
CA PRO A 496 2.78 -9.57 -67.32
C PRO A 496 4.07 -9.20 -68.05
N THR A 497 5.05 -8.64 -67.34
CA THR A 497 6.38 -8.33 -67.86
C THR A 497 7.41 -8.59 -66.77
N PHE A 498 8.40 -9.41 -67.07
CA PHE A 498 9.58 -9.57 -66.22
C PHE A 498 10.53 -8.39 -66.46
N ILE A 499 10.90 -7.69 -65.40
CA ILE A 499 11.83 -6.54 -65.44
C ILE A 499 13.05 -6.80 -64.56
N ASN A 500 14.04 -5.91 -64.64
CA ASN A 500 15.22 -5.91 -63.76
C ASN A 500 15.96 -7.27 -63.69
N GLY A 501 16.28 -7.84 -64.86
CA GLY A 501 16.96 -9.13 -64.95
C GLY A 501 16.11 -10.30 -64.46
N ASN A 502 14.80 -10.25 -64.69
CA ASN A 502 13.77 -11.18 -64.22
C ASN A 502 13.51 -11.20 -62.71
N SER A 503 14.05 -10.26 -61.94
CA SER A 503 13.82 -10.19 -60.47
C SER A 503 12.45 -9.65 -60.07
N ILE A 504 11.67 -9.04 -60.98
CA ILE A 504 10.31 -8.59 -60.68
C ILE A 504 9.37 -9.01 -61.81
N LEU A 505 8.30 -9.73 -61.47
CA LEU A 505 7.13 -9.91 -62.32
C LEU A 505 6.19 -8.71 -62.09
N LYS A 506 6.09 -7.84 -63.10
CA LYS A 506 5.21 -6.66 -63.10
C LYS A 506 3.95 -6.96 -63.92
N MET A 507 2.78 -6.79 -63.33
CA MET A 507 1.47 -7.04 -63.94
C MET A 507 0.75 -5.71 -64.12
N THR A 508 0.69 -5.20 -65.35
CA THR A 508 0.24 -3.82 -65.65
C THR A 508 -1.13 -3.80 -66.33
N ALA A 509 -2.05 -2.95 -65.85
CA ALA A 509 -3.32 -2.71 -66.49
C ALA A 509 -3.15 -1.74 -67.67
N GLN A 510 -2.91 -2.28 -68.88
CA GLN A 510 -2.66 -1.48 -70.08
C GLN A 510 -3.93 -0.89 -70.71
N LYS A 511 -5.10 -1.41 -70.36
CA LYS A 511 -6.40 -0.95 -70.86
C LYS A 511 -7.13 -0.11 -69.80
N ASP A 512 -7.73 0.98 -70.24
CA ASP A 512 -8.52 1.90 -69.41
C ASP A 512 -9.84 1.28 -68.89
N ASP A 513 -10.33 0.18 -69.48
CA ASP A 513 -11.56 -0.49 -69.06
C ASP A 513 -11.39 -1.38 -67.81
N LEU A 514 -10.15 -1.58 -67.32
CA LEU A 514 -9.83 -2.43 -66.16
C LEU A 514 -9.83 -1.69 -64.81
N TYR A 515 -9.90 -0.35 -64.82
CA TYR A 515 -9.83 0.44 -63.58
C TYR A 515 -10.61 1.75 -63.71
N SER A 516 -10.77 2.44 -62.58
CA SER A 516 -11.21 3.83 -62.49
C SER A 516 -10.21 4.64 -61.68
N GLY A 517 -10.21 5.96 -61.85
CA GLY A 517 -9.20 6.85 -61.28
C GLY A 517 -8.01 7.09 -62.22
N ASN A 518 -7.19 8.07 -61.85
CA ASN A 518 -6.09 8.61 -62.67
C ASN A 518 -4.74 8.65 -61.91
N GLY A 519 -4.69 8.15 -60.68
CA GLY A 519 -3.51 8.22 -59.83
C GLY A 519 -3.25 9.62 -59.23
N THR A 520 -4.25 10.50 -59.17
CA THR A 520 -4.23 11.72 -58.33
C THR A 520 -5.52 11.90 -57.52
N VAL A 521 -6.67 11.51 -58.05
CA VAL A 521 -7.97 11.61 -57.36
C VAL A 521 -8.22 10.35 -56.54
N VAL A 522 -8.60 10.53 -55.28
CA VAL A 522 -8.99 9.47 -54.34
C VAL A 522 -10.27 8.76 -54.80
N ASN A 523 -10.29 7.43 -54.73
CA ASN A 523 -11.48 6.60 -54.86
C ASN A 523 -11.44 5.41 -53.90
N ASN A 524 -12.24 5.48 -52.83
CA ASN A 524 -12.20 4.55 -51.71
C ASN A 524 -13.26 3.41 -51.80
N PRO A 525 -14.57 3.69 -52.00
CA PRO A 525 -15.63 2.69 -51.75
C PRO A 525 -15.55 1.42 -52.61
N LEU A 526 -15.20 1.55 -53.89
CA LEU A 526 -15.03 0.42 -54.80
C LEU A 526 -13.84 -0.47 -54.41
N THR A 527 -12.79 0.14 -53.86
CA THR A 527 -11.56 -0.56 -53.44
C THR A 527 -11.82 -1.39 -52.17
N VAL A 528 -12.51 -0.84 -51.18
CA VAL A 528 -12.91 -1.57 -49.95
C VAL A 528 -13.78 -2.77 -50.29
N LYS A 529 -14.86 -2.57 -51.04
CA LYS A 529 -15.76 -3.66 -51.46
C LYS A 529 -14.99 -4.77 -52.21
N PHE A 530 -14.07 -4.41 -53.09
CA PHE A 530 -13.25 -5.38 -53.81
C PHE A 530 -12.36 -6.21 -52.88
N ILE A 531 -11.66 -5.58 -51.93
CA ILE A 531 -10.77 -6.27 -50.98
C ILE A 531 -11.57 -7.28 -50.16
N GLU A 532 -12.70 -6.87 -49.61
CA GLU A 532 -13.58 -7.77 -48.88
C GLU A 532 -14.06 -8.95 -49.74
N ASP A 533 -14.56 -8.69 -50.95
CA ASP A 533 -15.11 -9.74 -51.83
C ASP A 533 -14.01 -10.68 -52.32
N ARG A 534 -12.79 -10.18 -52.55
CA ARG A 534 -11.61 -10.98 -52.87
C ARG A 534 -11.17 -11.83 -51.66
N TYR A 535 -11.23 -11.32 -50.44
CA TYR A 535 -11.00 -12.14 -49.23
C TYR A 535 -12.10 -13.20 -49.03
N LYS A 536 -13.39 -12.88 -49.28
CA LYS A 536 -14.51 -13.85 -49.26
C LYS A 536 -14.35 -14.97 -50.30
N GLN A 537 -13.72 -14.69 -51.45
CA GLN A 537 -13.35 -15.70 -52.45
C GLN A 537 -12.20 -16.62 -51.98
N GLN A 538 -11.22 -16.09 -51.23
CA GLN A 538 -10.01 -16.82 -50.80
C GLN A 538 -10.24 -17.65 -49.54
N LYS A 539 -11.01 -18.74 -49.69
CA LYS A 539 -11.32 -19.71 -48.62
C LYS A 539 -10.12 -20.58 -48.25
N ASN A 540 -9.13 -19.99 -47.57
CA ASN A 540 -8.03 -20.69 -46.92
C ASN A 540 -8.05 -20.36 -45.42
N ALA A 541 -8.19 -21.37 -44.55
CA ALA A 541 -8.22 -21.20 -43.10
C ALA A 541 -6.86 -20.75 -42.52
N ASN A 542 -5.77 -21.04 -43.22
CA ASN A 542 -4.41 -20.63 -42.83
C ASN A 542 -4.05 -19.23 -43.36
N LEU A 543 -4.97 -18.52 -44.04
CA LEU A 543 -4.75 -17.16 -44.51
C LEU A 543 -5.14 -16.15 -43.43
N HIS A 544 -4.16 -15.33 -43.04
CA HIS A 544 -4.26 -14.22 -42.10
C HIS A 544 -3.88 -12.93 -42.82
N ARG A 545 -4.66 -11.87 -42.65
CA ARG A 545 -4.63 -10.63 -43.41
C ARG A 545 -4.56 -9.44 -42.46
N TYR A 546 -3.49 -8.66 -42.58
CA TYR A 546 -3.18 -7.55 -41.70
C TYR A 546 -2.95 -6.26 -42.48
N GLY A 547 -3.53 -5.17 -41.97
CA GLY A 547 -3.42 -3.83 -42.54
C GLY A 547 -2.54 -2.95 -41.68
N ILE A 548 -1.57 -2.26 -42.29
CA ILE A 548 -0.73 -1.29 -41.61
C ILE A 548 -0.83 0.07 -42.33
N GLY A 549 -1.45 1.03 -41.64
CA GLY A 549 -1.50 2.43 -42.04
C GLY A 549 -0.25 3.15 -41.54
N TYR A 550 0.67 3.47 -42.45
CA TYR A 550 1.94 4.10 -42.13
C TYR A 550 1.89 5.61 -42.39
N HIS A 551 1.76 6.43 -41.35
CA HIS A 551 1.42 7.87 -41.44
C HIS A 551 0.08 8.16 -42.17
N THR A 552 -0.90 7.29 -42.02
CA THR A 552 -2.26 7.47 -42.55
C THR A 552 -3.10 8.43 -41.71
N GLY A 553 -4.09 9.07 -42.36
CA GLY A 553 -5.18 9.81 -41.70
C GLY A 553 -6.49 9.01 -41.67
N ASN A 554 -7.49 9.52 -40.95
CA ASN A 554 -8.75 8.81 -40.66
C ASN A 554 -9.44 8.20 -41.90
N THR A 555 -9.48 8.90 -43.03
CA THR A 555 -10.15 8.43 -44.26
C THR A 555 -9.47 7.21 -44.89
N ALA A 556 -8.14 7.09 -44.76
CA ALA A 556 -7.38 5.92 -45.20
C ALA A 556 -7.61 4.72 -44.27
N ASN A 557 -7.87 4.94 -42.98
CA ASN A 557 -8.00 3.86 -41.99
C ASN A 557 -9.18 2.90 -42.31
N THR A 558 -10.22 3.35 -43.02
CA THR A 558 -11.28 2.46 -43.56
C THR A 558 -10.73 1.43 -44.54
N VAL A 559 -9.78 1.82 -45.40
CA VAL A 559 -9.10 0.91 -46.34
C VAL A 559 -8.15 -0.01 -45.59
N VAL A 560 -7.40 0.51 -44.62
CA VAL A 560 -6.50 -0.31 -43.78
C VAL A 560 -7.30 -1.36 -42.99
N GLY A 561 -8.48 -1.01 -42.46
CA GLY A 561 -9.42 -1.94 -41.85
C GLY A 561 -9.86 -3.06 -42.79
N ALA A 562 -10.24 -2.72 -44.04
CA ALA A 562 -10.59 -3.71 -45.06
C ALA A 562 -9.41 -4.61 -45.47
N LEU A 563 -8.18 -4.08 -45.46
CA LEU A 563 -6.94 -4.85 -45.69
C LEU A 563 -6.57 -5.78 -44.51
N GLY A 564 -7.01 -5.44 -43.29
CA GLY A 564 -6.60 -6.08 -42.05
C GLY A 564 -7.73 -6.64 -41.19
N PRO A 565 -8.57 -7.57 -41.68
CA PRO A 565 -9.68 -8.15 -40.90
C PRO A 565 -9.21 -8.98 -39.69
N GLU A 566 -7.99 -9.52 -39.67
CA GLU A 566 -7.41 -10.15 -38.47
C GLU A 566 -6.62 -9.19 -37.58
N GLY A 567 -6.40 -7.94 -38.03
CA GLY A 567 -5.70 -6.92 -37.25
C GLY A 567 -5.28 -5.72 -38.10
N THR A 568 -5.51 -4.52 -37.57
CA THR A 568 -5.16 -3.24 -38.19
C THR A 568 -4.29 -2.42 -37.26
N TYR A 569 -3.22 -1.84 -37.80
CA TYR A 569 -2.23 -1.06 -37.06
C TYR A 569 -2.05 0.32 -37.70
N THR A 570 -2.14 1.40 -36.92
CA THR A 570 -1.84 2.77 -37.38
C THR A 570 -0.55 3.23 -36.70
N VAL A 571 0.49 3.52 -37.50
CA VAL A 571 1.87 3.74 -37.00
C VAL A 571 2.59 4.84 -37.78
N SER A 572 3.46 5.60 -37.11
CA SER A 572 4.16 6.77 -37.68
C SER A 572 5.68 6.75 -37.44
N ALA A 573 6.23 5.68 -36.85
CA ALA A 573 7.65 5.55 -36.53
C ALA A 573 8.17 4.15 -36.90
N ILE A 574 9.49 4.05 -37.16
CA ILE A 574 10.15 2.77 -37.48
C ILE A 574 9.91 1.75 -36.34
N ALA A 575 10.11 2.16 -35.09
CA ALA A 575 9.97 1.27 -33.94
C ALA A 575 8.57 0.66 -33.83
N THR A 576 7.51 1.49 -33.90
CA THR A 576 6.12 0.99 -33.80
C THR A 576 5.70 0.17 -35.02
N LEU A 577 6.21 0.48 -36.22
CA LEU A 577 6.04 -0.35 -37.41
C LEU A 577 6.71 -1.73 -37.25
N VAL A 578 7.93 -1.79 -36.70
CA VAL A 578 8.63 -3.05 -36.43
C VAL A 578 7.89 -3.86 -35.36
N THR A 579 7.45 -3.23 -34.26
CA THR A 579 6.62 -3.90 -33.22
C THR A 579 5.31 -4.43 -33.79
N ALA A 580 4.62 -3.68 -34.65
CA ALA A 580 3.40 -4.17 -35.31
C ALA A 580 3.68 -5.42 -36.17
N LEU A 581 4.74 -5.39 -36.98
CA LEU A 581 5.16 -6.52 -37.82
C LEU A 581 5.56 -7.75 -36.98
N GLN A 582 6.26 -7.56 -35.85
CA GLN A 582 6.64 -8.63 -34.93
C GLN A 582 5.40 -9.25 -34.26
N ASN A 583 4.53 -8.42 -33.68
CA ASN A 583 3.32 -8.86 -32.99
C ASN A 583 2.40 -9.70 -33.91
N ILE A 584 2.32 -9.36 -35.21
CA ILE A 584 1.56 -10.15 -36.20
C ILE A 584 2.06 -11.61 -36.27
N ILE A 585 3.38 -11.83 -36.23
CA ILE A 585 3.99 -13.17 -36.34
C ILE A 585 3.95 -13.89 -34.98
N ASP A 586 4.23 -13.18 -33.89
CA ASP A 586 4.24 -13.75 -32.55
C ASP A 586 2.88 -14.35 -32.16
N LYS A 587 1.76 -13.72 -32.58
CA LYS A 587 0.39 -14.26 -32.42
C LYS A 587 0.15 -15.63 -33.07
N LEU A 588 0.98 -16.05 -34.04
CA LEU A 588 0.84 -17.32 -34.76
C LEU A 588 1.75 -18.45 -34.22
N ILE A 589 2.71 -18.10 -33.36
CA ILE A 589 3.67 -19.03 -32.74
C ILE A 589 3.52 -19.11 -31.22
N ALA A 590 2.69 -18.26 -30.61
CA ALA A 590 2.46 -18.24 -29.18
C ALA A 590 1.70 -19.49 -28.68
N THR A 591 2.24 -20.17 -27.66
CA THR A 591 1.53 -21.27 -26.97
C THR A 591 0.25 -20.81 -26.28
N ILE A 592 0.25 -19.57 -25.79
CA ILE A 592 -0.89 -18.88 -25.22
C ILE A 592 -1.32 -17.86 -26.27
N ALA A 593 -2.41 -18.10 -26.99
CA ALA A 593 -2.85 -17.28 -28.11
C ALA A 593 -4.35 -17.02 -28.04
N ALA A 594 -4.74 -15.75 -28.17
CA ALA A 594 -6.12 -15.26 -27.96
C ALA A 594 -6.73 -15.74 -26.63
N ALA A 595 -5.89 -15.88 -25.60
CA ALA A 595 -6.28 -16.46 -24.33
C ALA A 595 -7.04 -15.48 -23.43
N ASN A 596 -7.90 -16.04 -22.58
CA ASN A 596 -8.73 -15.29 -21.64
C ASN A 596 -8.46 -15.80 -20.22
N VAL A 597 -7.86 -14.96 -19.37
CA VAL A 597 -7.70 -15.23 -17.93
C VAL A 597 -8.96 -14.75 -17.22
N THR A 598 -9.52 -15.59 -16.35
CA THR A 598 -10.67 -15.31 -15.50
C THR A 598 -10.31 -15.64 -14.06
N ASP A 599 -10.48 -14.66 -13.18
CA ASP A 599 -10.17 -14.77 -11.76
C ASP A 599 -11.31 -14.16 -10.91
N PRO A 600 -12.28 -14.99 -10.47
CA PRO A 600 -13.34 -14.54 -9.58
C PRO A 600 -12.82 -14.40 -8.14
N LEU A 601 -13.14 -13.29 -7.48
CA LEU A 601 -12.93 -13.08 -6.05
C LEU A 601 -13.96 -13.90 -5.27
N SER A 602 -13.54 -14.50 -4.14
CA SER A 602 -14.43 -15.29 -3.31
C SER A 602 -15.43 -14.42 -2.55
N GLU A 603 -16.48 -15.05 -2.02
CA GLU A 603 -17.40 -14.39 -1.10
C GLU A 603 -16.73 -13.82 0.17
N PHE A 604 -15.51 -14.26 0.51
CA PHE A 604 -14.81 -13.88 1.73
C PHE A 604 -14.13 -12.51 1.66
N VAL A 605 -13.89 -11.99 0.45
CA VAL A 605 -13.08 -10.77 0.22
C VAL A 605 -13.83 -9.66 -0.51
N ASN A 606 -13.32 -8.43 -0.39
CA ASN A 606 -13.63 -7.30 -1.27
C ASN A 606 -12.39 -6.95 -2.11
N TYR A 607 -12.59 -6.58 -3.38
CA TYR A 607 -11.56 -5.90 -4.18
C TYR A 607 -11.22 -4.53 -3.59
N VAL A 608 -9.95 -4.14 -3.62
CA VAL A 608 -9.49 -2.79 -3.25
C VAL A 608 -9.43 -1.92 -4.53
N PRO A 609 -10.26 -0.87 -4.69
CA PRO A 609 -10.25 0.00 -5.87
C PRO A 609 -8.87 0.58 -6.20
N GLY A 610 -8.60 0.77 -7.50
CA GLY A 610 -7.32 1.30 -7.99
C GLY A 610 -6.10 0.39 -7.83
N SER A 611 -6.22 -0.78 -7.20
CA SER A 611 -5.08 -1.69 -6.96
C SER A 611 -4.71 -2.57 -8.16
N LEU A 612 -5.62 -2.75 -9.12
CA LEU A 612 -5.45 -3.61 -10.28
C LEU A 612 -4.41 -3.06 -11.27
N LYS A 613 -3.41 -3.87 -11.60
CA LYS A 613 -2.32 -3.52 -12.53
C LYS A 613 -1.91 -4.72 -13.39
N GLY A 614 -1.84 -4.50 -14.70
CA GLY A 614 -1.21 -5.40 -15.68
C GLY A 614 0.20 -4.98 -16.03
N VAL A 615 1.13 -5.94 -16.12
CA VAL A 615 2.53 -5.72 -16.50
C VAL A 615 2.99 -6.83 -17.44
N ASN A 616 3.63 -6.48 -18.55
CA ASN A 616 4.29 -7.47 -19.42
C ASN A 616 5.48 -8.08 -18.66
N LEU A 617 5.80 -9.35 -18.90
CA LEU A 617 6.98 -10.02 -18.35
C LEU A 617 7.88 -10.53 -19.48
N VAL A 618 9.17 -10.64 -19.17
CA VAL A 618 10.18 -11.31 -20.00
C VAL A 618 10.95 -12.27 -19.11
N LEU A 619 10.98 -13.54 -19.50
CA LEU A 619 11.82 -14.58 -18.90
C LEU A 619 13.03 -14.80 -19.81
N LYS A 620 14.22 -14.41 -19.36
CA LYS A 620 15.48 -14.53 -20.10
C LYS A 620 16.59 -15.05 -19.19
N ASP A 621 17.39 -15.99 -19.69
CA ASP A 621 18.51 -16.59 -18.96
C ASP A 621 18.10 -17.11 -17.55
N GLY A 622 16.91 -17.73 -17.47
CA GLY A 622 16.27 -18.21 -16.23
C GLY A 622 15.66 -17.12 -15.34
N LYS A 623 15.92 -15.84 -15.62
CA LYS A 623 15.46 -14.70 -14.83
C LYS A 623 14.19 -14.07 -15.40
N LEU A 624 13.18 -13.93 -14.54
CA LEU A 624 11.94 -13.20 -14.84
C LEU A 624 12.11 -11.70 -14.50
N THR A 625 11.74 -10.82 -15.42
CA THR A 625 11.76 -9.35 -15.27
C THR A 625 10.54 -8.71 -15.92
N ASP A 626 10.17 -7.51 -15.49
CA ASP A 626 9.15 -6.69 -16.16
C ASP A 626 9.61 -6.35 -17.59
N GLY A 627 8.69 -6.48 -18.56
CA GLY A 627 8.92 -6.23 -19.97
C GLY A 627 8.73 -4.78 -20.37
N ALA A 628 9.32 -4.39 -21.51
CA ALA A 628 9.21 -3.03 -22.04
C ALA A 628 7.85 -2.76 -22.72
N GLY A 629 7.49 -1.47 -22.78
CA GLY A 629 6.27 -0.98 -23.45
C GLY A 629 5.02 -1.00 -22.56
N SER A 630 3.95 -0.37 -23.05
CA SER A 630 2.66 -0.34 -22.35
C SER A 630 1.97 -1.70 -22.42
N ALA A 631 1.79 -2.34 -21.26
CA ALA A 631 0.94 -3.52 -21.15
C ALA A 631 -0.54 -3.12 -21.35
N GLN A 632 -1.28 -3.89 -22.16
CA GLN A 632 -2.75 -3.90 -22.09
C GLN A 632 -3.15 -4.16 -20.63
N GLN A 633 -4.12 -3.43 -20.09
CA GLN A 633 -4.54 -3.57 -18.70
C GLN A 633 -5.67 -4.61 -18.56
N PRO A 634 -5.70 -5.38 -17.45
CA PRO A 634 -6.80 -6.26 -17.13
C PRO A 634 -7.98 -5.43 -16.60
N THR A 635 -9.18 -5.98 -16.68
CA THR A 635 -10.41 -5.34 -16.19
C THR A 635 -10.93 -6.06 -14.95
N ILE A 636 -11.86 -5.43 -14.21
CA ILE A 636 -12.62 -6.12 -13.17
C ILE A 636 -14.13 -5.92 -13.39
N THR A 637 -14.84 -7.02 -13.64
CA THR A 637 -16.30 -7.01 -13.83
C THR A 637 -16.98 -6.91 -12.47
N SER A 638 -17.83 -5.89 -12.29
CA SER A 638 -18.68 -5.69 -11.09
C SER A 638 -17.96 -5.73 -9.74
N GLY A 639 -16.66 -5.40 -9.70
CA GLY A 639 -15.82 -5.53 -8.50
C GLY A 639 -15.57 -6.98 -8.02
N LYS A 640 -15.95 -7.99 -8.82
CA LYS A 640 -15.94 -9.41 -8.44
C LYS A 640 -15.08 -10.31 -9.32
N VAL A 641 -14.90 -10.03 -10.60
CA VAL A 641 -14.16 -10.95 -11.50
C VAL A 641 -13.11 -10.19 -12.28
N VAL A 642 -11.83 -10.43 -11.95
CA VAL A 642 -10.69 -9.89 -12.68
C VAL A 642 -10.53 -10.70 -13.99
N LYS A 643 -10.37 -9.99 -15.11
CA LYS A 643 -10.32 -10.59 -16.45
C LYS A 643 -9.21 -9.97 -17.30
N MET A 644 -8.57 -10.79 -18.12
CA MET A 644 -7.63 -10.38 -19.17
C MET A 644 -7.98 -11.14 -20.45
N ALA A 645 -8.15 -10.45 -21.57
CA ALA A 645 -8.67 -11.01 -22.82
C ALA A 645 -7.74 -10.72 -24.02
N ASP A 646 -7.82 -11.54 -25.06
CA ASP A 646 -6.89 -11.56 -26.21
C ASP A 646 -5.40 -11.59 -25.79
N LEU A 647 -5.06 -12.37 -24.75
CA LEU A 647 -3.68 -12.52 -24.31
C LEU A 647 -2.90 -13.43 -25.27
N HIS A 648 -1.80 -12.91 -25.82
CA HIS A 648 -0.86 -13.64 -26.67
C HIS A 648 0.53 -13.59 -26.03
N LEU A 649 1.12 -14.75 -25.74
CA LEU A 649 2.44 -14.90 -25.12
C LEU A 649 3.19 -16.07 -25.77
N GLY A 650 4.27 -15.75 -26.49
CA GLY A 650 5.15 -16.71 -27.16
C GLY A 650 6.58 -16.66 -26.65
N ALA A 651 7.53 -16.94 -27.53
CA ALA A 651 8.95 -16.76 -27.28
C ALA A 651 9.66 -16.03 -28.43
N ASP A 652 10.61 -15.16 -28.09
CA ASP A 652 11.76 -14.88 -28.94
C ASP A 652 12.88 -15.90 -28.69
N GLN A 653 13.93 -15.85 -29.50
CA GLN A 653 15.00 -16.86 -29.56
C GLN A 653 15.92 -16.87 -28.34
N SER A 654 15.72 -15.90 -27.45
CA SER A 654 16.49 -15.68 -26.23
C SER A 654 15.61 -15.40 -25.01
N SER A 655 14.30 -15.26 -25.17
CA SER A 655 13.38 -14.92 -24.08
C SER A 655 11.95 -15.42 -24.30
N ARG A 656 11.30 -15.79 -23.21
CA ARG A 656 9.89 -16.17 -23.16
C ARG A 656 9.04 -15.00 -22.69
N GLN A 657 7.95 -14.72 -23.39
CA GLN A 657 7.02 -13.65 -23.05
C GLN A 657 6.10 -14.09 -21.91
N GLY A 658 5.79 -13.18 -21.00
CA GLY A 658 4.81 -13.40 -19.96
C GLY A 658 3.97 -12.17 -19.65
N TYR A 659 3.08 -12.31 -18.68
CA TYR A 659 2.18 -11.26 -18.22
C TYR A 659 1.86 -11.47 -16.75
N ARG A 660 1.82 -10.37 -15.99
CA ARG A 660 1.52 -10.31 -14.57
C ARG A 660 0.26 -9.49 -14.34
N ILE A 661 -0.70 -10.09 -13.65
CA ILE A 661 -1.82 -9.38 -13.01
C ILE A 661 -1.48 -9.25 -11.53
N THR A 662 -1.62 -8.04 -10.98
CA THR A 662 -1.61 -7.83 -9.53
C THR A 662 -2.81 -6.98 -9.11
N TYR A 663 -3.40 -7.28 -7.96
CA TYR A 663 -4.45 -6.48 -7.34
C TYR A 663 -4.51 -6.78 -5.84
N ASP A 664 -5.17 -5.93 -5.06
CA ASP A 664 -5.32 -6.11 -3.62
C ASP A 664 -6.74 -6.50 -3.24
N VAL A 665 -6.85 -7.33 -2.21
CA VAL A 665 -8.10 -7.79 -1.60
C VAL A 665 -8.10 -7.52 -0.10
N LEU A 666 -9.26 -7.13 0.43
CA LEU A 666 -9.49 -6.94 1.86
C LEU A 666 -10.39 -8.07 2.38
N LEU A 667 -9.94 -8.78 3.42
CA LEU A 667 -10.74 -9.80 4.10
C LEU A 667 -11.91 -9.14 4.86
N LYS A 668 -13.15 -9.54 4.54
CA LYS A 668 -14.37 -8.98 5.15
C LYS A 668 -14.43 -9.30 6.64
N GLU A 669 -15.07 -8.43 7.41
CA GLU A 669 -15.02 -8.45 8.88
C GLU A 669 -15.62 -9.73 9.48
N ALA A 670 -16.69 -10.25 8.87
CA ALA A 670 -17.34 -11.50 9.24
C ALA A 670 -16.43 -12.75 9.14
N TYR A 671 -15.29 -12.65 8.44
CA TYR A 671 -14.35 -13.75 8.20
C TYR A 671 -12.97 -13.47 8.84
N ARG A 672 -12.92 -12.62 9.87
CA ARG A 672 -11.72 -12.31 10.66
C ARG A 672 -11.61 -13.13 11.95
N ASP A 673 -12.00 -14.40 11.89
CA ASP A 673 -12.19 -15.29 13.04
C ASP A 673 -11.02 -16.25 13.32
N GLY A 674 -9.86 -16.04 12.69
CA GLY A 674 -8.68 -16.91 12.79
C GLY A 674 -8.59 -18.02 11.74
N LYS A 675 -9.66 -18.28 10.97
CA LYS A 675 -9.69 -19.33 9.94
C LYS A 675 -9.15 -18.86 8.59
N PHE A 676 -8.59 -19.80 7.83
CA PHE A 676 -8.24 -19.62 6.43
C PHE A 676 -9.46 -19.65 5.53
N TYR A 677 -9.53 -18.69 4.62
CA TYR A 677 -10.53 -18.58 3.57
C TYR A 677 -9.84 -18.42 2.21
N PRO A 678 -10.30 -19.09 1.14
CA PRO A 678 -9.74 -18.90 -0.18
C PRO A 678 -9.96 -17.44 -0.63
N ALA A 679 -8.93 -16.81 -1.19
CA ALA A 679 -9.03 -15.41 -1.64
C ALA A 679 -9.88 -15.24 -2.92
N ASN A 680 -10.14 -16.36 -3.61
CA ASN A 680 -10.78 -16.42 -4.92
C ASN A 680 -11.62 -17.69 -5.07
N GLU A 681 -12.38 -17.76 -6.16
CA GLU A 681 -12.95 -19.00 -6.67
C GLU A 681 -11.99 -19.62 -7.70
N THR A 682 -12.40 -20.69 -8.38
CA THR A 682 -11.57 -21.39 -9.38
C THR A 682 -11.00 -20.43 -10.41
N THR A 683 -9.67 -20.30 -10.41
CA THR A 683 -8.94 -19.34 -11.26
C THR A 683 -8.39 -20.06 -12.48
N TYR A 684 -8.62 -19.52 -13.69
CA TYR A 684 -8.24 -20.23 -14.92
C TYR A 684 -7.90 -19.29 -16.10
N LEU A 685 -7.22 -19.86 -17.09
CA LEU A 685 -6.94 -19.32 -18.41
C LEU A 685 -7.59 -20.25 -19.44
N THR A 686 -8.48 -19.74 -20.28
CA THR A 686 -8.97 -20.44 -21.48
C THR A 686 -8.21 -19.94 -22.68
N ASN A 687 -7.38 -20.82 -23.27
CA ASN A 687 -6.59 -20.53 -24.46
C ASN A 687 -7.49 -20.48 -25.71
N GLY A 688 -7.09 -19.80 -26.79
CA GLY A 688 -7.93 -19.59 -27.99
C GLY A 688 -8.35 -20.88 -28.70
N ASN A 689 -7.66 -22.00 -28.45
CA ASN A 689 -8.02 -23.34 -28.92
C ASN A 689 -9.04 -24.08 -28.03
N GLY A 690 -9.56 -23.44 -26.97
CA GLY A 690 -10.53 -24.03 -26.04
C GLY A 690 -9.92 -24.96 -24.98
N ALA A 691 -8.59 -24.95 -24.78
CA ALA A 691 -7.94 -25.61 -23.66
C ALA A 691 -7.96 -24.72 -22.40
N ASN A 692 -8.37 -25.28 -21.26
CA ASN A 692 -8.28 -24.60 -19.96
C ASN A 692 -6.98 -24.96 -19.24
N MET A 693 -6.38 -23.97 -18.58
CA MET A 693 -5.24 -24.09 -17.69
C MET A 693 -5.61 -23.42 -16.36
N TYR A 694 -5.35 -24.05 -15.23
CA TYR A 694 -5.81 -23.62 -13.91
C TYR A 694 -4.66 -23.09 -13.04
N PHE A 695 -4.98 -22.21 -12.10
CA PHE A 695 -4.09 -21.73 -11.05
C PHE A 695 -4.58 -22.23 -9.69
N ALA A 696 -3.68 -22.72 -8.85
CA ALA A 696 -4.03 -23.10 -7.47
C ALA A 696 -4.46 -21.87 -6.66
N VAL A 697 -5.61 -21.95 -6.00
CA VAL A 697 -6.18 -20.82 -5.26
C VAL A 697 -5.50 -20.66 -3.89
N PRO A 698 -4.89 -19.50 -3.58
CA PRO A 698 -4.33 -19.24 -2.26
C PRO A 698 -5.43 -18.85 -1.26
N SER A 699 -5.11 -19.00 0.03
CA SER A 699 -6.01 -18.68 1.14
C SER A 699 -5.38 -17.68 2.11
N ILE A 700 -6.22 -16.92 2.80
CA ILE A 700 -5.84 -15.83 3.72
C ILE A 700 -6.63 -15.93 5.02
N ARG A 701 -6.11 -15.33 6.10
CA ARG A 701 -6.81 -15.18 7.37
C ARG A 701 -6.46 -13.89 8.08
N SER A 702 -7.35 -13.45 8.97
CA SER A 702 -7.01 -12.49 10.01
C SER A 702 -6.73 -13.23 11.31
N ILE A 703 -5.68 -12.83 12.02
CA ILE A 703 -5.52 -13.11 13.44
C ILE A 703 -5.57 -11.76 14.16
N ALA A 704 -6.20 -11.70 15.34
CA ALA A 704 -6.15 -10.49 16.15
C ALA A 704 -4.68 -10.20 16.52
N PRO A 705 -4.19 -8.94 16.37
CA PRO A 705 -2.87 -8.60 16.84
C PRO A 705 -2.84 -8.78 18.35
N LYS A 706 -2.00 -9.70 18.86
CA LYS A 706 -1.83 -9.90 20.30
C LYS A 706 -1.50 -8.54 20.96
N PRO A 707 -2.22 -8.13 22.01
CA PRO A 707 -1.92 -6.91 22.73
C PRO A 707 -0.59 -7.03 23.48
N TYR A 708 -0.12 -5.92 24.04
CA TYR A 708 1.11 -5.86 24.82
C TYR A 708 0.79 -5.61 26.31
N GLN A 709 1.59 -6.18 27.20
CA GLN A 709 1.63 -5.84 28.62
C GLN A 709 3.08 -5.55 29.04
N ILE A 710 3.30 -4.71 30.05
CA ILE A 710 4.65 -4.26 30.43
C ILE A 710 4.96 -4.46 31.91
N THR A 711 6.12 -5.05 32.17
CA THR A 711 6.71 -5.13 33.52
C THR A 711 7.95 -4.24 33.59
N LEU A 712 7.94 -3.26 34.51
CA LEU A 712 9.11 -2.45 34.89
C LEU A 712 9.59 -2.85 36.29
N LYS A 713 10.71 -2.26 36.75
CA LYS A 713 11.27 -2.52 38.08
C LYS A 713 11.48 -1.22 38.86
N LYS A 714 11.26 -1.27 40.17
CA LYS A 714 11.48 -0.22 41.15
C LYS A 714 12.64 -0.63 42.07
N GLU A 715 13.64 0.24 42.19
CA GLU A 715 14.76 0.04 43.12
C GLU A 715 15.01 1.27 44.01
N ASN A 716 15.82 1.09 45.05
CA ASN A 716 16.47 2.18 45.77
C ASN A 716 17.83 2.54 45.13
N GLY A 717 18.46 3.63 45.57
CA GLY A 717 19.78 4.08 45.12
C GLY A 717 20.96 3.11 45.33
N PHE A 718 20.71 1.88 45.80
CA PHE A 718 21.71 0.84 46.02
C PHE A 718 21.42 -0.48 45.30
N GLY A 719 20.41 -0.52 44.42
CA GLY A 719 20.09 -1.68 43.59
C GLY A 719 19.20 -2.74 44.25
N ALA A 720 18.59 -2.43 45.40
CA ALA A 720 17.63 -3.32 46.05
C ALA A 720 16.19 -3.00 45.57
N GLY A 721 15.39 -4.04 45.31
CA GLY A 721 14.00 -3.92 44.93
C GLY A 721 13.17 -3.18 45.98
N LEU A 722 12.31 -2.26 45.55
CA LEU A 722 11.65 -1.30 46.44
C LEU A 722 10.13 -1.30 46.21
N GLY A 723 9.39 -1.84 47.18
CA GLY A 723 7.93 -1.92 47.16
C GLY A 723 7.22 -0.64 47.65
N GLY A 724 5.94 -0.49 47.31
CA GLY A 724 5.09 0.58 47.81
C GLY A 724 5.17 1.91 47.03
N ALA A 725 5.84 1.94 45.88
CA ALA A 725 5.81 3.07 44.94
C ALA A 725 4.58 2.94 44.02
N GLU A 726 3.84 4.02 43.79
CA GLU A 726 2.64 4.03 42.95
C GLU A 726 2.98 4.60 41.55
N PHE A 727 2.51 3.93 40.50
CA PHE A 727 2.71 4.32 39.12
C PHE A 727 1.39 4.39 38.35
N LYS A 728 1.20 5.48 37.61
CA LYS A 728 0.14 5.63 36.62
C LYS A 728 0.68 5.34 35.21
N LEU A 729 -0.07 4.58 34.44
CA LEU A 729 0.00 4.47 32.99
C LEU A 729 -1.12 5.31 32.34
N SER A 730 -0.80 5.97 31.24
CA SER A 730 -1.72 6.86 30.51
C SER A 730 -1.48 6.83 29.00
N THR A 731 -2.43 7.31 28.20
CA THR A 731 -2.18 7.66 26.79
C THR A 731 -1.20 8.84 26.69
N LYS A 732 -0.70 9.11 25.48
CA LYS A 732 0.09 10.31 25.15
C LYS A 732 -0.56 11.62 25.64
N ASP A 733 -1.89 11.70 25.61
CA ASP A 733 -2.68 12.87 26.00
C ASP A 733 -2.94 12.96 27.52
N GLY A 734 -2.37 12.03 28.31
CA GLY A 734 -2.47 12.01 29.77
C GLY A 734 -3.69 11.28 30.34
N THR A 735 -4.60 10.78 29.49
CA THR A 735 -5.79 10.01 29.91
C THR A 735 -5.37 8.75 30.67
N PRO A 736 -5.81 8.53 31.92
CA PRO A 736 -5.42 7.38 32.73
C PRO A 736 -5.89 6.06 32.10
N ILE A 737 -5.04 5.05 32.16
CA ILE A 737 -5.31 3.67 31.73
C ILE A 737 -5.34 2.75 32.96
N GLU A 738 -4.27 2.73 33.73
CA GLU A 738 -4.07 1.81 34.86
C GLU A 738 -3.17 2.47 35.92
N THR A 739 -3.43 2.21 37.20
CA THR A 739 -2.54 2.63 38.31
C THR A 739 -2.17 1.39 39.12
N VAL A 740 -0.87 1.19 39.36
CA VAL A 740 -0.32 -0.01 40.00
C VAL A 740 0.71 0.37 41.08
N THR A 741 0.94 -0.53 42.03
CA THR A 741 1.94 -0.34 43.11
C THR A 741 3.06 -1.36 42.95
N SER A 742 4.33 -0.94 43.16
CA SER A 742 5.47 -1.86 43.11
C SER A 742 5.39 -2.92 44.21
N ASP A 743 5.60 -4.19 43.84
CA ASP A 743 5.58 -5.32 44.78
C ASP A 743 6.83 -5.34 45.69
N SER A 744 6.90 -6.27 46.65
CA SER A 744 8.02 -6.36 47.61
C SER A 744 9.39 -6.63 46.97
N ASN A 745 9.44 -7.05 45.71
CA ASN A 745 10.67 -7.24 44.92
C ASN A 745 10.93 -6.04 43.99
N GLY A 746 10.06 -5.02 44.04
CA GLY A 746 10.07 -3.85 43.19
C GLY A 746 9.39 -4.05 41.83
N ALA A 747 8.71 -5.16 41.54
CA ALA A 747 8.12 -5.32 40.20
C ALA A 747 6.89 -4.40 40.03
N ILE A 748 6.85 -3.67 38.92
CA ILE A 748 5.75 -2.79 38.49
C ILE A 748 5.10 -3.49 37.30
N LYS A 749 3.88 -4.01 37.44
CA LYS A 749 3.23 -4.85 36.42
C LYS A 749 1.95 -4.18 35.94
N PHE A 750 1.93 -3.68 34.72
CA PHE A 750 0.73 -3.19 34.06
C PHE A 750 0.08 -4.33 33.27
N THR A 751 -1.17 -4.62 33.62
CA THR A 751 -1.95 -5.78 33.14
C THR A 751 -2.95 -5.41 32.05
N THR A 752 -3.14 -4.12 31.77
CA THR A 752 -4.01 -3.66 30.68
C THR A 752 -3.41 -4.02 29.32
N ASN A 753 -4.24 -4.60 28.45
CA ASN A 753 -3.88 -4.99 27.09
C ASN A 753 -3.68 -3.76 26.18
N LEU A 754 -2.43 -3.33 26.01
CA LEU A 754 -2.05 -2.20 25.16
C LEU A 754 -2.00 -2.58 23.68
N GLN A 755 -2.20 -1.59 22.81
CA GLN A 755 -2.06 -1.72 21.36
C GLN A 755 -0.79 -0.99 20.90
N THR A 756 -0.53 -0.95 19.59
CA THR A 756 0.52 -0.06 19.04
C THR A 756 0.14 1.40 19.25
N GLY A 757 1.02 2.19 19.87
CA GLY A 757 0.75 3.58 20.26
C GLY A 757 1.84 4.21 21.12
N ASP A 758 1.65 5.48 21.48
CA ASP A 758 2.49 6.23 22.41
C ASP A 758 1.77 6.34 23.77
N TYR A 759 2.48 6.05 24.86
CA TYR A 759 1.98 5.97 26.23
C TYR A 759 2.91 6.68 27.22
N LEU A 760 2.37 7.11 28.36
CA LEU A 760 3.10 7.81 29.43
C LEU A 760 3.02 7.04 30.74
N ILE A 761 4.18 6.79 31.37
CA ILE A 761 4.30 6.19 32.70
C ILE A 761 4.86 7.23 33.67
N THR A 762 4.24 7.37 34.85
CA THR A 762 4.63 8.38 35.87
C THR A 762 4.62 7.75 37.27
N GLU A 763 5.64 8.02 38.09
CA GLU A 763 5.54 7.75 39.54
C GLU A 763 4.60 8.79 40.16
N THR A 764 3.44 8.36 40.67
CA THR A 764 2.48 9.25 41.34
C THR A 764 2.79 9.41 42.83
N LYS A 765 3.48 8.43 43.44
CA LYS A 765 3.75 8.41 44.87
C LYS A 765 5.00 7.58 45.20
N ALA A 766 5.93 8.17 45.95
CA ALA A 766 7.08 7.46 46.49
C ALA A 766 6.70 6.51 47.65
N PRO A 767 7.51 5.47 47.91
CA PRO A 767 7.48 4.73 49.16
C PRO A 767 7.77 5.63 50.38
N ALA A 768 7.29 5.25 51.56
CA ALA A 768 7.62 5.96 52.80
C ALA A 768 9.14 6.00 53.04
N GLY A 769 9.66 7.16 53.45
CA GLY A 769 11.11 7.42 53.61
C GLY A 769 11.85 7.80 52.33
N TYR A 770 11.26 7.61 51.15
CA TYR A 770 11.90 7.90 49.86
C TYR A 770 11.43 9.24 49.26
N GLU A 771 12.30 9.82 48.44
CA GLU A 771 11.97 10.98 47.61
C GLU A 771 11.12 10.56 46.40
N LEU A 772 10.18 11.41 45.97
CA LEU A 772 9.41 11.20 44.74
C LEU A 772 10.23 11.67 43.54
N VAL A 773 10.32 10.86 42.49
CA VAL A 773 11.00 11.24 41.26
C VAL A 773 10.09 12.21 40.46
N GLN A 774 10.08 13.48 40.88
CA GLN A 774 9.46 14.58 40.13
C GLN A 774 10.28 14.91 38.88
N GLN A 775 10.17 14.03 37.88
CA GLN A 775 10.71 14.22 36.53
C GLN A 775 9.60 13.99 35.50
N GLN A 776 9.89 14.25 34.23
CA GLN A 776 8.94 14.02 33.14
C GLN A 776 8.53 12.54 33.05
N PRO A 777 7.32 12.22 32.54
CA PRO A 777 6.89 10.83 32.38
C PRO A 777 7.82 10.06 31.43
N TRP A 778 8.08 8.79 31.77
CA TRP A 778 8.70 7.85 30.83
C TRP A 778 7.75 7.63 29.65
N GLN A 779 8.25 7.79 28.43
CA GLN A 779 7.46 7.63 27.21
C GLN A 779 7.65 6.21 26.68
N LEU A 780 6.60 5.40 26.77
CA LEU A 780 6.56 4.04 26.20
C LEU A 780 5.95 4.13 24.80
N LYS A 781 6.71 3.72 23.79
CA LYS A 781 6.26 3.68 22.39
C LYS A 781 6.23 2.25 21.90
N ILE A 782 5.06 1.81 21.44
CA ILE A 782 4.82 0.46 20.91
C ILE A 782 4.61 0.58 19.40
N GLY A 783 5.69 0.39 18.63
CA GLY A 783 5.69 0.46 17.18
C GLY A 783 5.28 -0.85 16.49
N ALA A 784 5.19 -0.79 15.16
CA ALA A 784 4.94 -1.96 14.33
C ALA A 784 6.06 -3.01 14.47
N LYS A 785 5.76 -4.27 14.14
CA LYS A 785 6.72 -5.40 14.19
C LYS A 785 7.43 -5.56 15.55
N GLN A 786 6.71 -5.34 16.65
CA GLN A 786 7.20 -5.44 18.03
C GLN A 786 8.36 -4.48 18.37
N GLN A 787 8.55 -3.40 17.61
CA GLN A 787 9.53 -2.36 17.91
C GLN A 787 9.03 -1.50 19.08
N VAL A 788 9.36 -1.92 20.31
CA VAL A 788 9.02 -1.21 21.53
C VAL A 788 10.21 -0.39 22.00
N THR A 789 10.03 0.90 22.28
CA THR A 789 11.03 1.75 22.92
C THR A 789 10.51 2.41 24.18
N LEU A 790 11.41 2.65 25.14
CA LEU A 790 11.16 3.45 26.33
C LEU A 790 12.12 4.65 26.33
N THR A 791 11.58 5.86 26.49
CA THR A 791 12.36 7.09 26.67
C THR A 791 12.24 7.54 28.12
N ASP A 792 13.37 7.84 28.76
CA ASP A 792 13.41 8.38 30.12
C ASP A 792 13.24 9.90 30.18
N ALA A 793 13.15 10.44 31.40
CA ALA A 793 12.99 11.87 31.63
C ALA A 793 14.23 12.72 31.28
N ALA A 794 15.37 12.10 30.99
CA ALA A 794 16.58 12.73 30.46
C ALA A 794 16.69 12.60 28.93
N GLY A 795 15.63 12.10 28.27
CA GLY A 795 15.55 11.91 26.81
C GLY A 795 16.29 10.69 26.29
N GLN A 796 16.88 9.85 27.15
CA GLN A 796 17.57 8.64 26.73
C GLN A 796 16.54 7.62 26.27
N THR A 797 16.67 7.13 25.03
CA THR A 797 15.70 6.25 24.39
C THR A 797 16.32 4.90 24.06
N GLU A 798 15.66 3.81 24.45
CA GLU A 798 16.15 2.44 24.30
C GLU A 798 15.07 1.49 23.79
N ALA A 799 15.47 0.49 23.01
CA ALA A 799 14.59 -0.59 22.57
C ALA A 799 14.43 -1.68 23.66
N LEU A 800 13.20 -1.92 24.09
CA LEU A 800 12.87 -2.98 25.05
C LEU A 800 12.74 -4.34 24.34
N THR A 801 12.88 -5.44 25.10
CA THR A 801 12.62 -6.77 24.55
C THR A 801 11.19 -7.23 24.75
N VAL A 802 10.65 -7.86 23.71
CA VAL A 802 9.31 -8.45 23.68
C VAL A 802 9.44 -9.97 23.72
N GLY A 803 8.77 -10.61 24.68
CA GLY A 803 8.71 -12.06 24.84
C GLY A 803 7.31 -12.61 24.56
N PRO A 804 7.19 -13.86 24.07
CA PRO A 804 5.89 -14.49 23.82
C PRO A 804 5.16 -14.81 25.13
N ASN A 805 3.86 -14.54 25.12
CA ASN A 805 2.86 -15.18 25.97
C ASN A 805 1.74 -15.73 25.04
N ASP A 806 0.87 -16.59 25.54
CA ASP A 806 -0.20 -17.19 24.75
C ASP A 806 -1.28 -16.16 24.38
N ASP A 807 -1.65 -15.26 25.29
CA ASP A 807 -2.69 -14.25 25.04
C ASP A 807 -2.13 -12.88 24.60
N TYR A 808 -0.87 -12.56 24.93
CA TYR A 808 -0.28 -11.23 24.73
C TYR A 808 1.22 -11.27 24.43
N TRP A 809 1.82 -10.09 24.20
CA TRP A 809 3.26 -9.87 24.08
C TRP A 809 3.79 -9.23 25.38
N GLN A 810 4.65 -9.93 26.10
CA GLN A 810 5.24 -9.42 27.34
C GLN A 810 6.43 -8.52 27.03
N ILE A 811 6.29 -7.23 27.27
CA ILE A 811 7.40 -6.26 27.27
C ILE A 811 8.15 -6.42 28.60
N THR A 812 9.46 -6.66 28.50
CA THR A 812 10.38 -6.74 29.64
C THR A 812 11.71 -6.05 29.29
N PRO A 813 12.16 -5.06 30.09
CA PRO A 813 13.47 -4.44 29.94
C PRO A 813 14.65 -5.40 30.20
N LYS A 814 15.87 -4.96 29.86
CA LYS A 814 17.13 -5.69 30.14
C LYS A 814 18.14 -4.77 30.82
N GLY A 815 18.99 -5.34 31.68
CA GLY A 815 20.03 -4.60 32.40
C GLY A 815 19.46 -3.71 33.51
N GLN A 816 20.04 -2.52 33.69
CA GLN A 816 19.51 -1.49 34.60
C GLN A 816 18.44 -0.61 33.96
N ASN A 817 18.07 -0.88 32.71
CA ASN A 817 17.21 -0.02 31.93
C ASN A 817 15.74 -0.41 32.19
N GLY A 818 14.84 0.57 32.24
CA GLY A 818 13.49 0.34 32.80
C GLY A 818 13.47 0.05 34.31
N VAL A 819 14.59 0.29 35.02
CA VAL A 819 14.64 0.37 36.48
C VAL A 819 14.42 1.82 36.91
N ILE A 820 13.43 2.05 37.76
CA ILE A 820 13.09 3.36 38.31
C ILE A 820 13.67 3.43 39.74
N ILE A 821 14.59 4.38 39.97
CA ILE A 821 15.40 4.47 41.19
C ILE A 821 14.95 5.67 42.04
N ASN A 822 14.64 5.46 43.32
CA ASN A 822 14.40 6.56 44.26
C ASN A 822 15.53 6.61 45.28
N GLN A 823 15.89 7.84 45.67
CA GLN A 823 16.82 8.06 46.77
C GLN A 823 16.06 8.08 48.10
N HIS A 824 16.70 7.55 49.15
CA HIS A 824 16.16 7.68 50.51
C HIS A 824 16.39 9.11 50.98
N LYS A 825 15.37 9.72 51.60
CA LYS A 825 15.48 11.06 52.19
C LYS A 825 16.64 11.12 53.21
N PRO A 826 17.31 12.27 53.38
CA PRO A 826 18.26 12.44 54.46
C PRO A 826 17.58 12.39 55.83
N PHE A 827 18.39 12.15 56.86
CA PHE A 827 17.99 12.17 58.27
C PHE A 827 18.57 13.39 58.99
N ASP A 828 17.78 14.03 59.83
CA ASP A 828 18.25 15.01 60.80
C ASP A 828 18.78 14.32 62.05
N LEU A 829 19.86 14.86 62.63
CA LEU A 829 20.44 14.38 63.89
C LEU A 829 20.44 15.47 64.95
N GLY A 830 19.81 15.17 66.08
CA GLY A 830 19.82 16.02 67.27
C GLY A 830 20.24 15.27 68.54
N ILE A 831 20.63 16.04 69.56
CA ILE A 831 20.99 15.55 70.88
C ILE A 831 20.11 16.21 71.94
N LEU A 832 19.69 15.41 72.92
CA LEU A 832 19.17 15.85 74.21
C LEU A 832 20.25 15.61 75.28
N LYS A 833 20.68 16.66 75.96
CA LYS A 833 21.69 16.62 77.03
C LYS A 833 21.04 16.69 78.40
N ARG A 834 21.44 15.81 79.32
CA ARG A 834 20.98 15.83 80.73
C ARG A 834 22.11 15.57 81.72
N ASP A 835 21.82 15.82 83.00
CA ASP A 835 22.58 15.36 84.16
C ASP A 835 22.24 13.88 84.45
N ALA A 836 23.27 13.07 84.69
CA ALA A 836 23.14 11.62 84.80
C ALA A 836 22.40 11.13 86.07
N LEU A 837 22.36 11.92 87.14
CA LEU A 837 21.78 11.51 88.43
C LEU A 837 20.34 12.02 88.60
N THR A 838 20.08 13.24 88.16
CA THR A 838 18.83 13.99 88.32
C THR A 838 17.98 14.01 87.06
N GLN A 839 18.54 13.62 85.91
CA GLN A 839 17.87 13.60 84.60
C GLN A 839 17.37 14.99 84.14
N LYS A 840 17.84 16.07 84.78
CA LYS A 840 17.55 17.45 84.38
C LYS A 840 18.31 17.79 83.09
N VAL A 841 17.66 18.50 82.16
CA VAL A 841 18.28 18.98 80.92
C VAL A 841 19.42 19.98 81.16
N LEU A 842 20.42 19.99 80.29
CA LEU A 842 21.64 20.80 80.41
C LEU A 842 21.95 21.61 79.14
N ALA A 843 22.02 22.93 79.28
CA ALA A 843 22.46 23.85 78.23
C ALA A 843 23.99 23.92 78.11
N GLY A 844 24.48 24.35 76.95
CA GLY A 844 25.87 24.74 76.74
C GLY A 844 26.88 23.59 76.61
N ALA A 845 26.44 22.34 76.45
CA ALA A 845 27.31 21.29 75.89
C ALA A 845 27.56 21.58 74.41
N GLU A 846 28.81 21.43 73.97
CA GLU A 846 29.20 21.53 72.56
C GLU A 846 29.60 20.14 72.04
N PHE A 847 29.13 19.80 70.84
CA PHE A 847 29.47 18.56 70.15
C PHE A 847 29.94 18.84 68.72
N THR A 848 30.72 17.90 68.20
CA THR A 848 31.10 17.88 66.78
C THR A 848 30.72 16.53 66.17
N LEU A 849 30.11 16.61 64.99
CA LEU A 849 29.83 15.50 64.08
C LEU A 849 31.00 15.36 63.11
N TYR A 850 31.46 14.13 62.90
CA TYR A 850 32.59 13.76 62.07
C TYR A 850 32.21 12.67 61.08
N ASP A 851 32.95 12.56 59.98
CA ASP A 851 32.92 11.39 59.09
C ASP A 851 33.75 10.23 59.66
N THR A 852 33.88 9.14 58.89
CA THR A 852 34.70 7.97 59.21
C THR A 852 36.20 8.23 59.25
N GLU A 853 36.68 9.38 58.74
CA GLU A 853 38.08 9.79 58.77
C GLU A 853 38.36 10.78 59.93
N MET A 854 37.38 10.98 60.83
CA MET A 854 37.42 11.96 61.93
C MET A 854 37.61 13.41 61.48
N LYS A 855 37.19 13.75 60.25
CA LYS A 855 37.11 15.13 59.77
C LYS A 855 35.76 15.75 60.18
N SER A 856 35.80 16.97 60.70
CA SER A 856 34.62 17.70 61.17
C SER A 856 33.65 18.01 60.03
N LEU A 857 32.37 17.70 60.23
CA LEU A 857 31.27 17.91 59.28
C LEU A 857 30.31 19.01 59.71
N ALA A 858 29.99 19.05 61.00
CA ALA A 858 28.99 19.95 61.59
C ALA A 858 29.22 20.07 63.10
N THR A 859 28.73 21.14 63.72
CA THR A 859 28.77 21.34 65.17
C THR A 859 27.38 21.55 65.75
N LEU A 860 27.31 21.44 67.07
CA LEU A 860 26.11 21.59 67.88
C LEU A 860 26.48 22.34 69.16
N ILE A 861 25.60 23.25 69.60
CA ILE A 861 25.54 23.73 70.99
C ILE A 861 24.12 23.48 71.49
N THR A 862 23.98 23.02 72.73
CA THR A 862 22.68 22.73 73.36
C THR A 862 22.06 23.96 74.02
N ASP A 863 20.74 24.13 73.83
CA ASP A 863 19.95 25.27 74.30
C ASP A 863 19.49 25.15 75.77
N ASP A 864 18.70 26.10 76.25
CA ASP A 864 18.13 26.09 77.62
C ASP A 864 17.19 24.90 77.90
N ASN A 865 16.69 24.23 76.86
CA ASN A 865 15.92 22.98 76.95
C ASN A 865 16.83 21.73 76.91
N GLY A 866 18.16 21.92 76.86
CA GLY A 866 19.19 20.90 76.68
C GLY A 866 19.17 20.23 75.30
N GLN A 867 18.58 20.86 74.30
CA GLN A 867 18.41 20.30 72.95
C GLN A 867 19.25 21.02 71.91
N GLY A 868 19.49 20.34 70.79
CA GLY A 868 19.85 20.99 69.54
C GLY A 868 20.13 20.00 68.42
N GLN A 869 20.41 20.53 67.23
CA GLN A 869 20.71 19.79 66.00
C GLN A 869 22.11 20.12 65.49
N PHE A 870 22.74 19.18 64.80
CA PHE A 870 24.02 19.44 64.12
C PHE A 870 23.82 20.32 62.89
N LYS A 871 24.61 21.39 62.79
CA LYS A 871 24.54 22.36 61.69
C LYS A 871 25.90 22.65 61.05
N ILE A 872 25.86 23.03 59.77
CA ILE A 872 27.00 23.49 58.98
C ILE A 872 27.27 24.98 59.26
N ASP A 873 26.21 25.76 59.45
CA ASP A 873 26.21 27.19 59.72
C ASP A 873 25.09 27.55 60.73
N ALA A 874 24.76 28.83 60.92
CA ALA A 874 23.71 29.24 61.86
C ALA A 874 22.31 28.66 61.52
N THR A 875 22.06 28.38 60.24
CA THR A 875 20.76 28.02 59.66
C THR A 875 20.70 26.57 59.16
N THR A 876 21.73 26.08 58.48
CA THR A 876 21.68 24.80 57.74
C THR A 876 21.95 23.59 58.63
N VAL A 877 20.93 22.77 58.88
CA VAL A 877 21.06 21.44 59.52
C VAL A 877 21.86 20.51 58.61
N TYR A 878 22.72 19.66 59.18
CA TYR A 878 23.50 18.70 58.41
C TYR A 878 22.64 17.49 58.00
N PRO A 879 22.47 17.20 56.70
CA PRO A 879 21.65 16.08 56.24
C PRO A 879 22.45 14.77 56.24
N LEU A 880 22.17 13.86 57.18
CA LEU A 880 22.80 12.53 57.21
C LEU A 880 22.20 11.66 56.11
N LYS A 881 23.04 10.97 55.33
CA LYS A 881 22.64 10.20 54.16
C LYS A 881 22.58 8.70 54.45
N ALA A 882 21.65 8.00 53.80
CA ALA A 882 21.59 6.55 53.80
C ALA A 882 22.88 5.94 53.24
N GLY A 883 23.28 4.78 53.77
CA GLY A 883 24.52 4.08 53.42
C GLY A 883 25.81 4.69 53.99
N GLN A 884 25.73 5.68 54.89
CA GLN A 884 26.90 6.34 55.50
C GLN A 884 27.02 6.09 57.01
N ALA A 885 28.21 6.36 57.55
CA ALA A 885 28.53 6.27 58.97
C ALA A 885 29.18 7.57 59.45
N TYR A 886 28.86 7.95 60.68
CA TYR A 886 29.27 9.20 61.31
C TYR A 886 29.74 8.96 62.74
N HIS A 887 30.66 9.80 63.21
CA HIS A 887 31.15 9.79 64.58
C HIS A 887 30.76 11.08 65.31
N ILE A 888 30.44 10.97 66.60
CA ILE A 888 30.02 12.08 67.44
C ILE A 888 30.91 12.11 68.68
N LYS A 889 31.48 13.29 68.97
CA LYS A 889 32.23 13.56 70.20
C LYS A 889 31.65 14.77 70.91
N GLU A 890 31.53 14.71 72.24
CA GLU A 890 31.42 15.93 73.05
C GLU A 890 32.76 16.67 72.98
N THR A 891 32.75 17.93 72.58
CA THR A 891 33.95 18.77 72.47
C THR A 891 34.07 19.76 73.62
N LYS A 892 32.99 19.96 74.38
CA LYS A 892 32.97 20.74 75.63
C LYS A 892 31.76 20.34 76.48
N ALA A 893 32.00 20.01 77.74
CA ALA A 893 30.92 19.77 78.70
C ALA A 893 30.21 21.08 79.13
N PRO A 894 28.94 21.00 79.58
CA PRO A 894 28.28 22.10 80.29
C PRO A 894 29.09 22.57 81.51
N ASN A 895 28.94 23.85 81.88
CA ASN A 895 29.58 24.40 83.06
C ASN A 895 29.23 23.59 84.32
N GLY A 896 30.25 23.07 85.00
CA GLY A 896 30.09 22.21 86.19
C GLY A 896 30.00 20.70 85.91
N TYR A 897 30.24 20.25 84.67
CA TYR A 897 30.18 18.83 84.29
C TYR A 897 31.51 18.31 83.73
N LEU A 898 31.72 16.99 83.80
CA LEU A 898 32.87 16.30 83.24
C LEU A 898 32.67 16.05 81.73
N GLU A 899 33.73 16.21 80.93
CA GLU A 899 33.75 15.92 79.49
C GLU A 899 33.70 14.40 79.22
N SER A 900 32.76 13.98 78.38
CA SER A 900 32.66 12.60 77.89
C SER A 900 33.80 12.27 76.92
N LYS A 901 34.63 11.28 77.26
CA LYS A 901 35.63 10.70 76.35
C LYS A 901 35.07 9.68 75.35
N ALA A 902 33.82 9.24 75.53
CA ALA A 902 33.18 8.28 74.64
C ALA A 902 32.89 8.88 73.25
N ILE A 903 33.06 8.07 72.20
CA ILE A 903 32.68 8.43 70.84
C ILE A 903 31.47 7.56 70.46
N LEU A 904 30.37 8.21 70.09
CA LEU A 904 29.22 7.52 69.52
C LEU A 904 29.41 7.37 68.01
N LYS A 905 29.01 6.23 67.46
CA LYS A 905 28.97 5.97 66.02
C LYS A 905 27.52 5.79 65.59
N VAL A 906 27.06 6.61 64.65
CA VAL A 906 25.76 6.43 63.96
C VAL A 906 26.05 5.82 62.60
N VAL A 907 25.33 4.75 62.24
CA VAL A 907 25.37 4.15 60.90
C VAL A 907 23.96 4.11 60.35
N ILE A 908 23.75 4.71 59.19
CA ILE A 908 22.48 4.67 58.47
C ILE A 908 22.61 3.65 57.35
N GLY A 909 21.80 2.60 57.39
CA GLY A 909 21.76 1.54 56.39
C GLY A 909 21.40 2.05 54.99
N LYS A 910 21.66 1.21 53.99
CA LYS A 910 21.28 1.46 52.58
C LYS A 910 19.76 1.46 52.37
N ASP A 911 19.05 0.84 53.29
CA ASP A 911 17.60 0.76 53.44
C ASP A 911 17.01 1.87 54.34
N GLY A 912 17.86 2.71 54.94
CA GLY A 912 17.46 3.72 55.92
C GLY A 912 17.50 3.26 57.38
N GLN A 913 17.84 2.00 57.69
CA GLN A 913 17.87 1.53 59.09
C GLN A 913 19.02 2.20 59.88
N VAL A 914 18.66 2.97 60.91
CA VAL A 914 19.63 3.66 61.77
C VAL A 914 20.06 2.72 62.91
N THR A 915 21.37 2.54 63.05
CA THR A 915 22.00 1.90 64.22
C THR A 915 22.96 2.85 64.89
N VAL A 916 23.02 2.80 66.23
CA VAL A 916 23.90 3.66 67.03
C VAL A 916 24.68 2.80 68.02
N THR A 917 25.99 2.97 68.07
CA THR A 917 26.84 2.30 69.05
C THR A 917 27.69 3.30 69.82
N LYS A 918 27.92 3.02 71.10
CA LYS A 918 28.80 3.75 72.00
C LYS A 918 29.88 2.79 72.49
N ASP A 919 31.14 3.14 72.23
CA ASP A 919 32.31 2.33 72.59
C ASP A 919 32.21 0.84 72.14
N GLY A 920 31.51 0.60 71.01
CA GLY A 920 31.31 -0.72 70.41
C GLY A 920 30.06 -1.49 70.85
N GLN A 921 29.31 -1.00 71.85
CA GLN A 921 28.03 -1.59 72.29
C GLN A 921 26.84 -0.79 71.73
N ALA A 922 25.68 -1.42 71.56
CA ALA A 922 24.47 -0.73 71.10
C ALA A 922 23.99 0.30 72.14
N ASP A 923 23.70 1.53 71.70
CA ASP A 923 23.16 2.56 72.59
C ASP A 923 21.65 2.39 72.74
N THR A 924 21.16 2.42 73.98
CA THR A 924 19.74 2.26 74.33
C THR A 924 19.00 3.58 74.50
N GLN A 925 19.70 4.72 74.42
CA GLN A 925 19.14 6.07 74.58
C GLN A 925 18.83 6.77 73.25
N VAL A 926 18.48 6.00 72.23
CA VAL A 926 18.14 6.47 70.88
C VAL A 926 16.62 6.54 70.71
N LYS A 927 16.11 7.70 70.30
CA LYS A 927 14.74 7.86 69.81
C LYS A 927 14.77 8.09 68.29
N LEU A 928 14.16 7.17 67.55
CA LEU A 928 13.98 7.30 66.10
C LEU A 928 12.55 7.74 65.79
N THR A 929 12.42 8.65 64.84
CA THR A 929 11.17 9.05 64.16
C THR A 929 11.46 9.22 62.67
N GLU A 930 10.44 9.17 61.81
CA GLU A 930 10.54 8.96 60.35
C GLU A 930 11.86 9.35 59.64
N GLN A 931 12.28 10.62 59.74
CA GLN A 931 13.57 11.12 59.23
C GLN A 931 14.37 11.91 60.30
N SER A 932 14.14 11.65 61.59
CA SER A 932 14.84 12.34 62.68
C SER A 932 15.34 11.40 63.78
N ILE A 933 16.64 11.52 64.06
CA ILE A 933 17.40 10.76 65.06
C ILE A 933 17.64 11.69 66.25
N GLN A 934 17.10 11.34 67.42
CA GLN A 934 17.39 12.04 68.68
C GLN A 934 18.17 11.11 69.62
N LEU A 935 19.43 11.46 69.88
CA LEU A 935 20.28 10.77 70.85
C LEU A 935 20.17 11.45 72.22
N THR A 936 20.08 10.69 73.30
CA THR A 936 20.12 11.27 74.66
C THR A 936 21.45 10.98 75.34
N ILE A 937 22.16 12.02 75.75
CA ILE A 937 23.52 11.93 76.29
C ILE A 937 23.55 12.56 77.68
N ASP A 938 23.76 11.73 78.70
CA ASP A 938 23.86 12.15 80.11
C ASP A 938 25.32 12.50 80.49
N ASN A 939 25.55 13.54 81.30
CA ASN A 939 26.87 13.86 81.89
C ASN A 939 26.87 13.81 83.42
N THR A 940 28.05 13.54 83.99
CA THR A 940 28.30 13.52 85.43
C THR A 940 28.77 14.90 85.92
N PRO A 941 28.20 15.47 87.00
CA PRO A 941 28.65 16.74 87.57
C PRO A 941 30.03 16.63 88.24
N VAL A 942 30.78 17.73 88.22
CA VAL A 942 32.09 17.87 88.87
C VAL A 942 31.90 17.95 90.38
N GLY A 943 32.63 17.12 91.13
CA GLY A 943 32.47 17.02 92.59
C GLY A 943 31.29 16.13 93.02
N GLY A 944 31.01 15.08 92.24
CA GLY A 944 29.89 14.16 92.45
C GLY A 944 29.70 13.73 93.91
N HIS A 945 28.50 13.95 94.43
CA HIS A 945 28.13 13.52 95.76
C HIS A 945 28.20 11.99 95.87
N LEU A 946 28.95 11.50 96.87
CA LEU A 946 28.79 10.13 97.35
C LEU A 946 27.29 9.90 97.66
N PRO A 947 26.71 8.74 97.29
CA PRO A 947 25.29 8.50 97.49
C PRO A 947 24.96 8.59 98.97
N ALA A 948 24.07 9.53 99.33
CA ALA A 948 23.55 9.63 100.69
C ALA A 948 22.87 8.30 101.04
N THR A 949 23.39 7.61 102.06
CA THR A 949 22.95 6.28 102.50
C THR A 949 21.63 6.35 103.26
N GLY A 950 20.57 6.81 102.57
CA GLY A 950 19.27 7.17 103.15
C GLY A 950 18.05 6.84 102.27
N GLY A 951 18.19 5.94 101.29
CA GLY A 951 17.11 5.57 100.36
C GLY A 951 16.29 4.35 100.77
N SER A 952 15.12 4.57 101.38
CA SER A 952 13.90 3.72 101.48
C SER A 952 13.95 2.23 101.91
N GLY A 953 15.02 1.46 101.67
CA GLY A 953 15.05 0.00 101.89
C GLY A 953 14.92 -0.44 103.35
N TRP A 954 15.38 0.38 104.30
CA TRP A 954 15.44 0.00 105.73
C TRP A 954 14.06 -0.25 106.36
N ARG A 955 13.00 0.39 105.86
CA ARG A 955 11.62 0.15 106.34
C ARG A 955 11.15 -1.28 106.09
N GLN A 956 11.57 -1.92 104.99
CA GLN A 956 11.23 -3.33 104.76
C GLN A 956 11.88 -4.23 105.81
N TYR A 957 13.13 -3.97 106.19
CA TYR A 957 13.79 -4.68 107.29
C TYR A 957 13.11 -4.44 108.65
N GLN A 958 12.53 -3.25 108.90
CA GLN A 958 11.68 -3.05 110.08
C GLN A 958 10.40 -3.90 110.05
N TYR A 959 9.72 -4.00 108.91
CA TYR A 959 8.53 -4.86 108.79
C TYR A 959 8.87 -6.35 108.93
N TRP A 960 9.98 -6.81 108.35
CA TRP A 960 10.48 -8.18 108.55
C TRP A 960 10.89 -8.44 110.01
N ALA A 961 11.59 -7.51 110.67
CA ALA A 961 11.96 -7.65 112.08
C ALA A 961 10.73 -7.63 113.02
N ALA A 962 9.75 -6.77 112.76
CA ALA A 962 8.49 -6.73 113.50
C ALA A 962 7.66 -8.01 113.27
N GLY A 963 7.61 -8.52 112.04
CA GLY A 963 6.97 -9.80 111.71
C GLY A 963 7.64 -10.99 112.41
N LEU A 964 8.98 -11.03 112.40
CA LEU A 964 9.75 -12.06 113.11
C LEU A 964 9.57 -11.98 114.63
N MET A 965 9.52 -10.78 115.22
CA MET A 965 9.19 -10.63 116.65
C MET A 965 7.74 -11.02 116.95
N ALA A 966 6.77 -10.70 116.09
CA ALA A 966 5.39 -11.15 116.26
C ALA A 966 5.29 -12.69 116.19
N ILE A 967 5.98 -13.33 115.25
CA ILE A 967 6.07 -14.79 115.14
C ILE A 967 6.75 -15.39 116.39
N ALA A 968 7.83 -14.78 116.89
CA ALA A 968 8.51 -15.22 118.11
C ALA A 968 7.61 -15.09 119.37
N LEU A 969 6.81 -14.02 119.47
CA LEU A 969 5.83 -13.83 120.54
C LEU A 969 4.66 -14.82 120.44
N ILE A 970 4.18 -15.13 119.24
CA ILE A 970 3.15 -16.15 119.01
C ILE A 970 3.70 -17.55 119.36
N LEU A 971 4.92 -17.89 118.95
CA LEU A 971 5.55 -19.18 119.25
C LEU A 971 5.86 -19.35 120.75
N SER A 972 6.35 -18.30 121.42
CA SER A 972 6.59 -18.35 122.88
C SER A 972 5.28 -18.34 123.69
N GLY A 973 4.24 -17.64 123.22
CA GLY A 973 2.89 -17.75 123.76
C GLY A 973 2.28 -19.15 123.58
N TYR A 974 2.46 -19.77 122.41
CA TYR A 974 2.04 -21.15 122.14
C TYR A 974 2.81 -22.17 122.99
N TYR A 975 4.12 -21.99 123.16
CA TYR A 975 4.95 -22.80 124.05
C TYR A 975 4.52 -22.66 125.53
N GLY A 976 4.20 -21.44 125.98
CA GLY A 976 3.61 -21.18 127.30
C GLY A 976 2.23 -21.83 127.48
N TYR A 977 1.38 -21.80 126.45
CA TYR A 977 0.08 -22.46 126.44
C TYR A 977 0.20 -23.99 126.51
N GLN A 978 1.08 -24.59 125.70
CA GLN A 978 1.43 -26.01 125.77
C GLN A 978 1.91 -26.40 127.18
N LYS A 979 2.88 -25.66 127.74
CA LYS A 979 3.46 -25.92 129.06
C LYS A 979 2.46 -25.73 130.21
N LYS A 980 1.47 -24.84 130.08
CA LYS A 980 0.38 -24.71 131.07
C LYS A 980 -0.61 -25.87 130.95
N ARG A 981 -0.91 -26.33 129.72
CA ARG A 981 -1.82 -27.46 129.46
C ARG A 981 -1.24 -28.82 129.88
N SER A 982 0.08 -28.92 130.08
CA SER A 982 0.75 -30.12 130.61
C SER A 982 0.93 -30.14 132.13
N ILE A 983 0.35 -29.19 132.88
CA ILE A 983 0.42 -29.14 134.36
C ILE A 983 -0.93 -29.49 135.01
N ASP A 984 -2.05 -29.30 134.31
CA ASP A 984 -3.39 -29.66 134.80
C ASP A 984 -3.79 -31.14 134.56
N LYS A 985 -2.86 -32.02 134.14
CA LYS A 985 -3.10 -33.47 133.99
C LYS A 985 -1.88 -34.36 134.30
N LYS A 986 -1.69 -34.63 135.60
CA LYS A 986 -0.72 -35.55 136.23
C LYS A 986 0.74 -35.09 136.23
#